data_AF-A0AA35WJJ1-F1
#
_entry.id   AF-A0AA35WJJ1-F1
#
_cell.length_a   1.000
_cell.length_b   1.000
_cell.length_c   1.000
_cell.angle_alpha   90.00
_cell.angle_beta   90.00
_cell.angle_gamma   90.00
#
_symmetry.space_group_name_H-M   'P 1'
#
loop_
_entity.id
_entity.type
_entity.pdbx_description
1 polymer ?
#
loop_
_entity_poly.entity_id
_entity_poly.type
_entity_poly.pdbx_seq_one_letter_code
_entity_poly.pdbx_strand_id
1 'polypeptide(L)'
;MPLWTNRQDEHGPFDIIGDVHGCFDELVLLLERLGYALADRAVIHPEGRKAVFVGDLVDRGPGVTKVLKLVMSMVEDGAALCVAGNHESKLVRKLKGRNVQVSHGLAESLEQLENESPSFREGAARFLDGLISHYVLDDGELVVAHAGMKVEYQGRASARVRDFCLYGETTGETDEWGLPVRGNWAADYRGRAMVVYGHTPVAEPAWLNRTINIDTGCVFGGNLTALRYPEQELVSVPAGRVYYEPVKPLSEPDHAEGTPASAEDRGANLLDIDDVIGKRIVATRLRGNITVREENAAAALEVMSRFALDPRWLVYLPPTISPGDTSRLPDLLEHPAEVFTYYRNNGVSRVVCEEKHMGSRAIVVVGQDAEVIERRFGITGEGIGTCYTRTGRRFFEDRNLESQLLERVRSALTAAGLWEELSTDWAVLDCELMPWSVKAQELLRAQYAAVGAAARASLASAKSLLKQTANRGVGVGAALPGIEERLHLAELYSDAYARYCWPVTSLADIQLAPFHLLASEGHAHTDKDHLWHMNVAARLSQADPALFKETQHHVVDLTASDETDATHWWEELTGKGGEGMVVKPLDFIATGQRGLVQPAMKCRGAEYLRIIYGPEYSMPDNIGRLRNRGVSAKRSLAVREFALGVEGLHRFVEGEPLYRVHECTFAVLALESEPVDPRVMREGVRTAGATTISRIKHSAPGRNPPRRS
;
A
#
# COMPACT_ATOMS: atom_id res chain seq x y z
N MET A 1 -29.45 -19.44 22.33
CA MET A 1 -30.23 -19.09 21.13
C MET A 1 -29.33 -18.29 20.21
N PRO A 2 -29.36 -18.51 18.89
CA PRO A 2 -28.69 -17.62 17.94
C PRO A 2 -29.21 -16.18 18.14
N LEU A 3 -28.34 -15.18 17.91
CA LEU A 3 -28.74 -13.77 17.96
C LEU A 3 -29.82 -13.51 16.91
N TRP A 4 -30.81 -12.66 17.18
CA TRP A 4 -31.86 -12.33 16.22
C TRP A 4 -31.35 -11.70 14.91
N THR A 5 -30.14 -11.12 14.94
CA THR A 5 -29.45 -10.58 13.77
C THR A 5 -28.77 -11.66 12.91
N ASN A 6 -28.59 -12.87 13.44
CA ASN A 6 -28.02 -14.01 12.72
C ASN A 6 -29.15 -14.84 12.10
N ARG A 7 -29.26 -14.77 10.78
CA ARG A 7 -30.23 -15.46 9.92
C ARG A 7 -29.48 -16.17 8.78
N GLN A 8 -28.29 -16.70 9.07
CA GLN A 8 -27.43 -17.34 8.07
C GLN A 8 -28.08 -18.57 7.43
N ASP A 9 -29.07 -19.16 8.10
CA ASP A 9 -29.93 -20.25 7.64
C ASP A 9 -31.00 -19.81 6.63
N GLU A 10 -31.21 -18.50 6.48
CA GLU A 10 -32.10 -17.94 5.45
C GLU A 10 -31.28 -17.69 4.18
N HIS A 11 -31.50 -18.55 3.20
CA HIS A 11 -30.88 -18.48 1.89
C HIS A 11 -31.77 -17.72 0.90
N GLY A 12 -31.12 -17.06 -0.06
CA GLY A 12 -31.79 -16.33 -1.11
C GLY A 12 -32.53 -17.24 -2.10
N PRO A 13 -33.09 -16.67 -3.18
CA PRO A 13 -32.85 -15.30 -3.65
C PRO A 13 -33.56 -14.20 -2.84
N PHE A 14 -32.91 -13.04 -2.72
CA PHE A 14 -33.42 -11.85 -2.02
C PHE A 14 -33.55 -10.65 -2.97
N ASP A 15 -34.55 -9.80 -2.74
CA ASP A 15 -34.66 -8.48 -3.37
C ASP A 15 -34.55 -7.40 -2.29
N ILE A 16 -33.40 -6.74 -2.20
CA ILE A 16 -33.09 -5.77 -1.15
C ILE A 16 -33.56 -4.39 -1.61
N ILE A 17 -34.51 -3.77 -0.91
CA ILE A 17 -35.20 -2.53 -1.29
C ILE A 17 -34.69 -1.37 -0.43
N GLY A 18 -34.35 -0.25 -1.09
CA GLY A 18 -33.87 1.00 -0.48
C GLY A 18 -34.90 1.77 0.34
N ASP A 19 -34.53 2.98 0.77
CA ASP A 19 -35.33 3.84 1.65
C ASP A 19 -36.64 4.30 0.97
N VAL A 20 -37.78 3.89 1.53
CA VAL A 20 -39.10 4.09 0.91
C VAL A 20 -39.71 5.44 1.27
N HIS A 21 -39.55 5.91 2.51
CA HIS A 21 -40.06 7.20 3.00
C HIS A 21 -41.51 7.51 2.60
N GLY A 22 -42.43 6.54 2.75
CA GLY A 22 -43.85 6.75 2.43
C GLY A 22 -44.18 6.88 0.94
N CYS A 23 -43.25 6.64 0.01
CA CYS A 23 -43.48 6.57 -1.45
C CYS A 23 -44.18 5.25 -1.83
N PHE A 24 -45.46 5.14 -1.46
CA PHE A 24 -46.24 3.91 -1.63
C PHE A 24 -46.43 3.48 -3.08
N ASP A 25 -46.71 4.44 -3.97
CA ASP A 25 -47.00 4.14 -5.37
C ASP A 25 -45.73 3.62 -6.07
N GLU A 26 -44.57 4.23 -5.77
CA GLU A 26 -43.25 3.75 -6.22
C GLU A 26 -42.90 2.37 -5.66
N LEU A 27 -43.21 2.09 -4.37
CA LEU A 27 -43.00 0.76 -3.80
C LEU A 27 -43.82 -0.30 -4.53
N VAL A 28 -45.09 -0.03 -4.82
CA VAL A 28 -45.96 -0.94 -5.58
C VAL A 28 -45.40 -1.19 -6.97
N LEU A 29 -45.02 -0.12 -7.70
CA LEU A 29 -44.41 -0.22 -9.02
C LEU A 29 -43.10 -1.02 -9.02
N LEU A 30 -42.26 -0.82 -8.01
CA LEU A 30 -41.00 -1.56 -7.88
C LEU A 30 -41.25 -3.04 -7.61
N LEU A 31 -42.19 -3.38 -6.73
CA LEU A 31 -42.57 -4.76 -6.44
C LEU A 31 -43.13 -5.46 -7.69
N GLU A 32 -43.99 -4.80 -8.47
CA GLU A 32 -44.47 -5.31 -9.75
C GLU A 32 -43.32 -5.54 -10.74
N ARG A 33 -42.39 -4.58 -10.84
CA ARG A 33 -41.21 -4.67 -11.73
C ARG A 33 -40.25 -5.79 -11.31
N LEU A 34 -40.13 -6.06 -10.02
CA LEU A 34 -39.37 -7.17 -9.46
C LEU A 34 -40.07 -8.53 -9.64
N GLY A 35 -41.35 -8.54 -10.03
CA GLY A 35 -42.12 -9.76 -10.31
C GLY A 35 -43.04 -10.22 -9.18
N TYR A 36 -43.27 -9.41 -8.15
CA TYR A 36 -44.21 -9.73 -7.06
C TYR A 36 -45.67 -9.62 -7.53
N ALA A 37 -46.46 -10.62 -7.20
CA ALA A 37 -47.91 -10.59 -7.35
C ALA A 37 -48.55 -9.95 -6.11
N LEU A 38 -49.18 -8.79 -6.32
CA LEU A 38 -49.95 -8.06 -5.30
C LEU A 38 -51.41 -8.56 -5.35
N ALA A 39 -51.71 -9.67 -4.67
CA ALA A 39 -53.10 -10.12 -4.51
C ALA A 39 -53.74 -9.43 -3.29
N ASP A 40 -55.08 -9.31 -3.27
CA ASP A 40 -55.86 -8.60 -2.24
C ASP A 40 -55.54 -8.97 -0.77
N ARG A 41 -54.81 -10.07 -0.52
CA ARG A 41 -54.46 -10.55 0.82
C ARG A 41 -53.01 -11.01 1.02
N ALA A 42 -52.16 -11.01 -0.02
CA ALA A 42 -50.77 -11.47 0.12
C ALA A 42 -49.90 -10.93 -1.03
N VAL A 43 -48.66 -10.55 -0.70
CA VAL A 43 -47.62 -10.19 -1.68
C VAL A 43 -46.70 -11.39 -1.82
N ILE A 44 -46.67 -12.00 -2.99
CA ILE A 44 -45.93 -13.26 -3.22
C ILE A 44 -45.09 -13.15 -4.48
N HIS A 45 -43.82 -13.54 -4.41
CA HIS A 45 -43.00 -13.72 -5.61
C HIS A 45 -43.20 -15.15 -6.15
N PRO A 46 -43.64 -15.37 -7.40
CA PRO A 46 -43.88 -16.71 -7.95
C PRO A 46 -42.66 -17.64 -7.92
N GLU A 47 -41.46 -17.07 -8.03
CA GLU A 47 -40.18 -17.81 -7.96
C GLU A 47 -39.63 -17.95 -6.53
N GLY A 48 -40.38 -17.53 -5.51
CA GLY A 48 -40.00 -17.69 -4.10
C GLY A 48 -38.98 -16.67 -3.57
N ARG A 49 -38.73 -15.56 -4.28
CA ARG A 49 -37.83 -14.48 -3.82
C ARG A 49 -38.42 -13.77 -2.59
N LYS A 50 -37.56 -13.39 -1.66
CA LYS A 50 -37.94 -12.70 -0.41
C LYS A 50 -37.46 -11.24 -0.42
N ALA A 51 -38.34 -10.30 -0.09
CA ALA A 51 -37.97 -8.89 -0.04
C ALA A 51 -37.19 -8.57 1.25
N VAL A 52 -36.22 -7.67 1.20
CA VAL A 52 -35.50 -7.18 2.38
C VAL A 52 -35.46 -5.65 2.37
N PHE A 53 -36.19 -5.01 3.27
CA PHE A 53 -36.20 -3.55 3.38
C PHE A 53 -35.02 -3.06 4.23
N VAL A 54 -34.26 -2.08 3.74
CA VAL A 54 -33.11 -1.48 4.44
C VAL A 54 -33.52 -0.49 5.54
N GLY A 55 -34.80 -0.24 5.77
CA GLY A 55 -35.31 0.70 6.77
C GLY A 55 -35.91 1.95 6.16
N ASP A 56 -36.18 2.96 6.99
CA ASP A 56 -36.71 4.26 6.57
C ASP A 56 -37.97 4.14 5.67
N LEU A 57 -38.95 3.39 6.17
CA LEU A 57 -40.28 3.22 5.58
C LEU A 57 -41.17 4.44 5.80
N VAL A 58 -40.90 5.19 6.89
CA VAL A 58 -41.75 6.28 7.38
C VAL A 58 -41.14 7.66 7.10
N ASP A 59 -41.90 8.69 7.44
CA ASP A 59 -41.58 10.12 7.30
C ASP A 59 -41.54 10.61 5.84
N ARG A 60 -41.82 11.91 5.67
CA ARG A 60 -41.78 12.68 4.41
C ARG A 60 -42.89 12.37 3.39
N GLY A 61 -42.98 11.15 2.86
CA GLY A 61 -43.89 10.83 1.75
C GLY A 61 -45.37 10.73 2.14
N PRO A 62 -46.28 10.75 1.14
CA PRO A 62 -47.73 10.86 1.37
C PRO A 62 -48.44 9.56 1.76
N GLY A 63 -47.76 8.41 1.70
CA GLY A 63 -48.35 7.08 1.84
C GLY A 63 -47.81 6.24 3.01
N VAL A 64 -47.32 6.87 4.08
CA VAL A 64 -46.68 6.19 5.24
C VAL A 64 -47.54 5.07 5.80
N THR A 65 -48.84 5.31 6.02
CA THR A 65 -49.71 4.26 6.60
C THR A 65 -49.97 3.11 5.63
N LYS A 66 -50.00 3.37 4.32
CA LYS A 66 -50.12 2.32 3.29
C LYS A 66 -48.85 1.48 3.19
N VAL A 67 -47.67 2.12 3.21
CA VAL A 67 -46.37 1.44 3.25
C VAL A 67 -46.29 0.54 4.50
N LEU A 68 -46.64 1.07 5.67
CA LEU A 68 -46.64 0.28 6.91
C LEU A 68 -47.59 -0.92 6.83
N LYS A 69 -48.83 -0.74 6.35
CA LYS A 69 -49.78 -1.85 6.16
C LYS A 69 -49.21 -2.94 5.25
N LEU A 70 -48.63 -2.55 4.13
CA LEU A 70 -48.06 -3.47 3.15
C LEU A 70 -46.87 -4.24 3.73
N VAL A 71 -45.86 -3.52 4.23
CA VAL A 71 -44.63 -4.14 4.74
C VAL A 71 -44.90 -4.98 5.99
N MET A 72 -45.80 -4.54 6.88
CA MET A 72 -46.23 -5.34 8.03
C MET A 72 -46.84 -6.67 7.60
N SER A 73 -47.75 -6.65 6.61
CA SER A 73 -48.35 -7.88 6.06
C SER A 73 -47.28 -8.79 5.46
N MET A 74 -46.35 -8.23 4.65
CA MET A 74 -45.28 -9.02 4.03
C MET A 74 -44.36 -9.68 5.06
N VAL A 75 -44.04 -8.99 6.16
CA VAL A 75 -43.22 -9.55 7.24
C VAL A 75 -43.99 -10.59 8.05
N GLU A 76 -45.28 -10.37 8.33
CA GLU A 76 -46.15 -11.33 9.03
C GLU A 76 -46.32 -12.63 8.23
N ASP A 77 -46.46 -12.52 6.90
CA ASP A 77 -46.60 -13.65 5.98
C ASP A 77 -45.26 -14.33 5.64
N GLY A 78 -44.13 -13.80 6.13
CA GLY A 78 -42.79 -14.33 5.86
C GLY A 78 -42.23 -14.02 4.45
N ALA A 79 -42.93 -13.20 3.67
CA ALA A 79 -42.53 -12.73 2.34
C ALA A 79 -41.47 -11.63 2.37
N ALA A 80 -41.25 -10.98 3.52
CA ALA A 80 -40.23 -9.96 3.68
C ALA A 80 -39.48 -10.01 5.02
N LEU A 81 -38.27 -9.45 5.01
CA LEU A 81 -37.53 -9.00 6.19
C LEU A 81 -37.41 -7.48 6.17
N CYS A 82 -37.31 -6.85 7.34
CA CYS A 82 -37.11 -5.41 7.46
C CYS A 82 -36.12 -5.12 8.58
N VAL A 83 -35.12 -4.27 8.30
CA VAL A 83 -34.24 -3.71 9.33
C VAL A 83 -34.76 -2.36 9.80
N ALA A 84 -34.30 -1.92 10.97
CA ALA A 84 -34.66 -0.62 11.54
C ALA A 84 -33.83 0.50 10.90
N GLY A 85 -34.49 1.55 10.42
CA GLY A 85 -33.89 2.84 10.07
C GLY A 85 -33.99 3.86 11.19
N ASN A 86 -33.30 5.00 11.01
CA ASN A 86 -33.29 6.07 12.01
C ASN A 86 -34.64 6.78 12.12
N HIS A 87 -35.44 6.80 11.04
CA HIS A 87 -36.77 7.41 11.06
C HIS A 87 -37.76 6.56 11.88
N GLU A 88 -37.77 5.22 11.72
CA GLU A 88 -38.56 4.33 12.58
C GLU A 88 -38.16 4.49 14.05
N SER A 89 -36.85 4.53 14.33
CA SER A 89 -36.38 4.70 15.71
C SER A 89 -36.83 6.04 16.31
N LYS A 90 -36.96 7.10 15.52
CA LYS A 90 -37.42 8.42 15.99
C LYS A 90 -38.93 8.41 16.24
N LEU A 91 -39.70 7.85 15.31
CA LEU A 91 -41.16 7.71 15.41
C LEU A 91 -41.57 6.88 16.64
N VAL A 92 -40.94 5.72 16.87
CA VAL A 92 -41.22 4.89 18.05
C VAL A 92 -40.97 5.64 19.36
N ARG A 93 -39.88 6.43 19.45
CA ARG A 93 -39.61 7.25 20.64
C ARG A 93 -40.73 8.27 20.87
N LYS A 94 -41.23 8.91 19.82
CA LYS A 94 -42.35 9.86 19.89
C LYS A 94 -43.65 9.18 20.34
N LEU A 95 -43.99 8.03 19.75
CA LEU A 95 -45.19 7.26 20.10
C LEU A 95 -45.16 6.74 21.55
N LYS A 96 -43.97 6.47 22.10
CA LYS A 96 -43.76 6.14 23.52
C LYS A 96 -43.77 7.36 24.45
N GLY A 97 -44.14 8.55 23.96
CA GLY A 97 -44.25 9.77 24.75
C GLY A 97 -42.91 10.44 25.08
N ARG A 98 -41.80 10.06 24.45
CA ARG A 98 -40.51 10.75 24.64
C ARG A 98 -40.53 12.09 23.92
N ASN A 99 -39.87 13.08 24.51
CA ASN A 99 -39.68 14.37 23.87
C ASN A 99 -38.65 14.24 22.75
N VAL A 100 -39.09 14.35 21.49
CA VAL A 100 -38.23 14.37 20.31
C VAL A 100 -38.58 15.57 19.45
N GLN A 101 -37.57 16.16 18.78
CA GLN A 101 -37.79 17.25 17.85
C GLN A 101 -38.55 16.74 16.62
N VAL A 102 -39.68 17.38 16.32
CA VAL A 102 -40.46 17.10 15.11
C VAL A 102 -39.76 17.80 13.94
N SER A 103 -39.02 17.02 13.15
CA SER A 103 -38.20 17.47 12.02
C SER A 103 -37.96 16.31 11.07
N HIS A 104 -37.49 16.60 9.85
CA HIS A 104 -37.16 15.62 8.81
C HIS A 104 -38.33 14.69 8.43
N GLY A 105 -39.54 15.23 8.28
CA GLY A 105 -40.70 14.45 7.82
C GLY A 105 -41.53 13.76 8.90
N LEU A 106 -41.19 13.92 10.19
CA LEU A 106 -41.91 13.26 11.29
C LEU A 106 -43.34 13.79 11.49
N ALA A 107 -43.62 15.03 11.10
CA ALA A 107 -44.96 15.61 11.25
C ALA A 107 -45.98 14.88 10.36
N GLU A 108 -45.56 14.57 9.13
CA GLU A 108 -46.31 13.90 8.08
C GLU A 108 -46.69 12.47 8.51
N SER A 109 -45.76 11.74 9.13
CA SER A 109 -46.04 10.42 9.72
C SER A 109 -47.08 10.50 10.84
N LEU A 110 -46.96 11.49 11.74
CA LEU A 110 -47.87 11.63 12.87
C LEU A 110 -49.28 11.98 12.41
N GLU A 111 -49.42 12.92 11.47
CA GLU A 111 -50.70 13.31 10.89
C GLU A 111 -51.39 12.13 10.19
N GLN A 112 -50.65 11.37 9.37
CA GLN A 112 -51.22 10.19 8.71
C GLN A 112 -51.63 9.11 9.72
N LEU A 113 -50.84 8.88 10.78
CA LEU A 113 -51.17 7.92 11.84
C LEU A 113 -52.35 8.35 12.71
N GLU A 114 -52.56 9.65 12.92
CA GLU A 114 -53.71 10.17 13.67
C GLU A 114 -55.05 9.84 13.00
N ASN A 115 -55.06 9.71 11.68
CA ASN A 115 -56.23 9.33 10.89
C ASN A 115 -56.51 7.81 10.88
N GLU A 116 -55.66 6.99 11.49
CA GLU A 116 -55.82 5.54 11.55
C GLU A 116 -56.42 5.07 12.88
N SER A 117 -56.96 3.84 12.87
CA SER A 117 -57.53 3.25 14.07
C SER A 117 -56.49 3.10 15.20
N PRO A 118 -56.89 3.22 16.49
CA PRO A 118 -55.99 2.98 17.62
C PRO A 118 -55.29 1.62 17.55
N SER A 119 -56.02 0.59 17.12
CA SER A 119 -55.47 -0.76 16.95
C SER A 119 -54.35 -0.81 15.91
N PHE A 120 -54.50 -0.13 14.79
CA PHE A 120 -53.43 -0.03 13.78
C PHE A 120 -52.22 0.73 14.33
N ARG A 121 -52.43 1.85 15.00
CA ARG A 121 -51.35 2.66 15.59
C ARG A 121 -50.53 1.85 16.61
N GLU A 122 -51.19 1.08 17.47
CA GLU A 122 -50.53 0.18 18.42
C GLU A 122 -49.82 -0.98 17.72
N GLY A 123 -50.40 -1.53 16.65
CA GLY A 123 -49.78 -2.53 15.79
C GLY A 123 -48.49 -2.02 15.15
N ALA A 124 -48.56 -0.87 14.47
CA ALA A 124 -47.42 -0.21 13.84
C ALA A 124 -46.33 0.14 14.87
N ALA A 125 -46.69 0.69 16.03
CA ALA A 125 -45.72 0.98 17.08
C ALA A 125 -44.97 -0.26 17.56
N ARG A 126 -45.68 -1.39 17.74
CA ARG A 126 -45.07 -2.67 18.12
C ARG A 126 -44.18 -3.24 17.02
N PHE A 127 -44.63 -3.19 15.77
CA PHE A 127 -43.85 -3.63 14.61
C PHE A 127 -42.53 -2.86 14.52
N LEU A 128 -42.60 -1.52 14.50
CA LEU A 128 -41.43 -0.65 14.39
C LEU A 128 -40.45 -0.81 15.56
N ASP A 129 -40.96 -0.99 16.78
CA ASP A 129 -40.13 -1.23 17.97
C ASP A 129 -39.44 -2.60 17.93
N GLY A 130 -40.03 -3.58 17.24
CA GLY A 130 -39.49 -4.94 17.05
C GLY A 130 -38.43 -5.07 15.97
N LEU A 131 -38.19 -4.04 15.14
CA LEU A 131 -37.26 -4.12 14.03
C LEU A 131 -35.79 -4.31 14.48
N ILE A 132 -35.11 -5.22 13.80
CA ILE A 132 -33.73 -5.63 14.06
C ILE A 132 -32.76 -4.65 13.39
N SER A 133 -31.57 -4.42 13.96
CA SER A 133 -30.63 -3.43 13.42
C SER A 133 -29.97 -3.86 12.11
N HIS A 134 -29.80 -5.16 11.90
CA HIS A 134 -29.22 -5.75 10.68
C HIS A 134 -29.55 -7.24 10.62
N TYR A 135 -29.45 -7.82 9.43
CA TYR A 135 -29.44 -9.25 9.22
C TYR A 135 -28.13 -9.71 8.60
N VAL A 136 -27.62 -10.84 9.06
CA VAL A 136 -26.56 -11.63 8.41
C VAL A 136 -27.24 -12.85 7.80
N LEU A 137 -27.22 -12.95 6.48
CA LEU A 137 -27.97 -13.89 5.64
C LEU A 137 -27.02 -14.76 4.81
N ASP A 138 -27.57 -15.82 4.21
CA ASP A 138 -26.91 -16.69 3.23
C ASP A 138 -25.50 -17.14 3.64
N ASP A 139 -25.40 -17.98 4.68
CA ASP A 139 -24.12 -18.46 5.24
C ASP A 139 -23.14 -17.35 5.65
N GLY A 140 -23.64 -16.11 5.81
CA GLY A 140 -22.87 -14.92 6.12
C GLY A 140 -22.18 -14.28 4.92
N GLU A 141 -22.66 -14.57 3.70
CA GLU A 141 -22.25 -13.91 2.46
C GLU A 141 -23.05 -12.63 2.18
N LEU A 142 -24.19 -12.42 2.84
CA LEU A 142 -24.99 -11.19 2.70
C LEU A 142 -25.26 -10.55 4.06
N VAL A 143 -25.12 -9.23 4.13
CA VAL A 143 -25.47 -8.41 5.28
C VAL A 143 -26.31 -7.24 4.82
N VAL A 144 -27.44 -7.04 5.47
CA VAL A 144 -28.34 -5.91 5.21
C VAL A 144 -28.47 -5.07 6.48
N ALA A 145 -28.22 -3.77 6.36
CA ALA A 145 -28.29 -2.79 7.45
C ALA A 145 -28.72 -1.43 6.88
N HIS A 146 -29.25 -0.53 7.72
CA HIS A 146 -29.76 0.74 7.22
C HIS A 146 -28.66 1.72 6.76
N ALA A 147 -27.80 2.20 7.64
CA ALA A 147 -26.74 3.16 7.30
C ALA A 147 -25.39 2.50 7.00
N GLY A 148 -25.23 1.22 7.35
CA GLY A 148 -24.01 0.47 7.09
C GLY A 148 -23.65 -0.60 8.13
N MET A 149 -22.60 -1.36 7.84
CA MET A 149 -22.11 -2.42 8.73
C MET A 149 -20.59 -2.69 8.60
N LYS A 150 -19.81 -2.41 9.66
CA LYS A 150 -18.40 -2.83 9.75
C LYS A 150 -18.25 -4.33 9.98
N VAL A 151 -17.16 -4.91 9.50
CA VAL A 151 -16.87 -6.35 9.60
C VAL A 151 -16.92 -6.84 11.05
N GLU A 152 -16.29 -6.09 11.97
CA GLU A 152 -16.22 -6.41 13.39
C GLU A 152 -17.57 -6.32 14.12
N TYR A 153 -18.60 -5.78 13.47
CA TYR A 153 -19.95 -5.65 14.02
C TYR A 153 -20.91 -6.74 13.52
N GLN A 154 -20.57 -7.43 12.43
CA GLN A 154 -21.39 -8.49 11.86
C GLN A 154 -21.57 -9.63 12.86
N GLY A 155 -22.83 -10.04 13.07
CA GLY A 155 -23.17 -11.10 14.02
C GLY A 155 -23.02 -10.69 15.49
N ARG A 156 -23.02 -9.39 15.81
CA ARG A 156 -23.01 -8.87 17.19
C ARG A 156 -24.25 -8.04 17.48
N ALA A 157 -24.78 -8.14 18.70
CA ALA A 157 -25.88 -7.30 19.15
C ALA A 157 -25.44 -6.44 20.36
N SER A 158 -25.21 -5.15 20.12
CA SER A 158 -24.94 -4.17 21.19
C SER A 158 -25.55 -2.82 20.84
N ALA A 159 -25.73 -1.94 21.83
CA ALA A 159 -26.22 -0.57 21.61
C ALA A 159 -25.34 0.19 20.60
N ARG A 160 -24.01 0.02 20.69
CA ARG A 160 -23.05 0.64 19.74
C ARG A 160 -23.21 0.11 18.31
N VAL A 161 -23.44 -1.19 18.14
CA VAL A 161 -23.68 -1.76 16.81
C VAL A 161 -24.99 -1.23 16.25
N ARG A 162 -26.07 -1.21 17.06
CA ARG A 162 -27.35 -0.65 16.63
C ARG A 162 -27.24 0.82 16.25
N ASP A 163 -26.50 1.62 17.01
CA ASP A 163 -26.29 3.05 16.71
C ASP A 163 -25.57 3.23 15.37
N PHE A 164 -24.51 2.45 15.13
CA PHE A 164 -23.81 2.46 13.84
C PHE A 164 -24.71 2.05 12.67
N CYS A 165 -25.54 1.01 12.83
CA CYS A 165 -26.49 0.60 11.79
C CYS A 165 -27.52 1.68 11.48
N LEU A 166 -27.90 2.51 12.45
CA LEU A 166 -28.93 3.54 12.26
C LEU A 166 -28.37 4.85 11.70
N TYR A 167 -27.13 5.21 12.04
CA TYR A 167 -26.61 6.55 11.76
C TYR A 167 -25.28 6.57 10.99
N GLY A 168 -24.60 5.43 10.86
CA GLY A 168 -23.25 5.34 10.30
C GLY A 168 -22.17 5.88 11.24
N GLU A 169 -21.00 6.20 10.68
CA GLU A 169 -19.91 6.89 11.38
C GLU A 169 -20.02 8.39 11.14
N THR A 170 -19.90 9.22 12.18
CA THR A 170 -19.82 10.68 12.04
C THR A 170 -18.45 11.17 12.50
N THR A 171 -17.91 12.20 11.84
CA THR A 171 -16.62 12.81 12.21
C THR A 171 -16.76 13.76 13.40
N GLY A 172 -18.00 14.12 13.75
CA GLY A 172 -18.32 15.15 14.76
C GLY A 172 -18.40 16.57 14.18
N GLU A 173 -18.12 16.74 12.90
CA GLU A 173 -18.23 18.01 12.17
C GLU A 173 -19.58 18.12 11.46
N THR A 174 -19.96 19.34 11.07
CA THR A 174 -21.14 19.62 10.24
C THR A 174 -20.71 20.28 8.94
N ASP A 175 -21.30 19.89 7.82
CA ASP A 175 -21.05 20.48 6.52
C ASP A 175 -21.69 21.88 6.36
N GLU A 176 -21.50 22.49 5.19
CA GLU A 176 -22.06 23.80 4.84
C GLU A 176 -23.59 23.85 4.83
N TRP A 177 -24.26 22.68 4.75
CA TRP A 177 -25.71 22.51 4.79
C TRP A 177 -26.22 22.22 6.21
N GLY A 178 -25.33 22.20 7.21
CA GLY A 178 -25.66 21.92 8.61
C GLY A 178 -25.91 20.44 8.90
N LEU A 179 -25.54 19.54 8.01
CA LEU A 179 -25.66 18.10 8.16
C LEU A 179 -24.37 17.51 8.78
N PRO A 180 -24.44 16.45 9.60
CA PRO A 180 -23.24 15.82 10.13
C PRO A 180 -22.36 15.25 9.01
N VAL A 181 -21.06 15.57 9.04
CA VAL A 181 -20.09 14.96 8.14
C VAL A 181 -19.90 13.49 8.52
N ARG A 182 -20.09 12.62 7.54
CA ARG A 182 -20.09 11.17 7.71
C ARG A 182 -18.74 10.57 7.34
N GLY A 183 -18.25 9.64 8.15
CA GLY A 183 -17.09 8.82 7.82
C GLY A 183 -17.42 7.79 6.73
N ASN A 184 -16.54 7.64 5.74
CA ASN A 184 -16.69 6.66 4.67
C ASN A 184 -16.24 5.27 5.13
N TRP A 185 -17.02 4.64 6.02
CA TRP A 185 -16.74 3.29 6.52
C TRP A 185 -16.70 2.24 5.39
N ALA A 186 -17.44 2.47 4.31
CA ALA A 186 -17.51 1.59 3.14
C ALA A 186 -16.16 1.53 2.41
N ALA A 187 -15.41 2.64 2.34
CA ALA A 187 -14.05 2.66 1.79
C ALA A 187 -13.07 1.75 2.57
N ASP A 188 -13.28 1.61 3.88
CA ASP A 188 -12.48 0.76 4.77
C ASP A 188 -13.01 -0.69 4.89
N TYR A 189 -14.15 -1.01 4.27
CA TYR A 189 -14.78 -2.33 4.42
C TYR A 189 -14.00 -3.43 3.67
N ARG A 190 -13.65 -4.51 4.38
CA ARG A 190 -12.89 -5.67 3.84
C ARG A 190 -13.50 -7.02 4.23
N GLY A 191 -14.78 -7.05 4.61
CA GLY A 191 -15.46 -8.28 5.02
C GLY A 191 -15.81 -9.16 3.83
N ARG A 192 -15.97 -10.47 4.06
CA ARG A 192 -16.41 -11.39 3.01
C ARG A 192 -17.85 -11.09 2.56
N ALA A 193 -18.73 -10.72 3.48
CA ALA A 193 -20.12 -10.50 3.16
C ALA A 193 -20.30 -9.29 2.25
N MET A 194 -21.23 -9.38 1.30
CA MET A 194 -21.80 -8.24 0.62
C MET A 194 -22.62 -7.42 1.62
N VAL A 195 -22.38 -6.11 1.73
CA VAL A 195 -23.17 -5.22 2.59
C VAL A 195 -24.05 -4.31 1.75
N VAL A 196 -25.36 -4.47 1.85
CA VAL A 196 -26.34 -3.62 1.18
C VAL A 196 -26.96 -2.68 2.22
N TYR A 197 -26.96 -1.38 1.91
CA TYR A 197 -27.40 -0.32 2.83
C TYR A 197 -28.03 0.87 2.10
N GLY A 198 -28.61 1.81 2.85
CA GLY A 198 -29.28 3.03 2.39
C GLY A 198 -28.85 4.28 3.19
N HIS A 199 -29.81 5.08 3.65
CA HIS A 199 -29.69 6.21 4.60
C HIS A 199 -29.09 7.53 4.10
N THR A 200 -28.13 7.49 3.18
CA THR A 200 -27.54 8.71 2.59
C THR A 200 -27.89 8.74 1.11
N PRO A 201 -28.81 9.63 0.67
CA PRO A 201 -29.23 9.67 -0.71
C PRO A 201 -28.07 9.92 -1.66
N VAL A 202 -27.94 9.07 -2.69
CA VAL A 202 -27.00 9.20 -3.80
C VAL A 202 -27.77 9.28 -5.13
N ALA A 203 -27.16 9.86 -6.17
CA ALA A 203 -27.83 9.95 -7.47
C ALA A 203 -28.04 8.57 -8.10
N GLU A 204 -27.01 7.73 -8.06
CA GLU A 204 -27.03 6.36 -8.56
C GLU A 204 -26.32 5.41 -7.57
N PRO A 205 -26.75 4.14 -7.45
CA PRO A 205 -26.06 3.16 -6.63
C PRO A 205 -24.70 2.84 -7.22
N ALA A 206 -23.65 2.93 -6.41
CA ALA A 206 -22.29 2.56 -6.81
C ALA A 206 -21.73 1.52 -5.85
N TRP A 207 -21.06 0.51 -6.43
CA TRP A 207 -20.30 -0.46 -5.65
C TRP A 207 -19.03 0.18 -5.10
N LEU A 208 -18.80 0.02 -3.80
CA LEU A 208 -17.54 0.38 -3.15
C LEU A 208 -17.08 -0.79 -2.29
N ASN A 209 -15.96 -1.41 -2.69
CA ASN A 209 -15.55 -2.72 -2.17
C ASN A 209 -16.70 -3.75 -2.33
N ARG A 210 -17.00 -4.53 -1.30
CA ARG A 210 -18.16 -5.44 -1.25
C ARG A 210 -19.40 -4.78 -0.63
N THR A 211 -19.57 -3.48 -0.82
CA THR A 211 -20.69 -2.73 -0.23
C THR A 211 -21.38 -1.89 -1.29
N ILE A 212 -22.68 -1.67 -1.13
CA ILE A 212 -23.47 -0.84 -2.04
C ILE A 212 -24.53 -0.07 -1.27
N ASN A 213 -24.59 1.25 -1.54
CA ASN A 213 -25.67 2.12 -1.09
C ASN A 213 -26.76 2.15 -2.17
N ILE A 214 -27.98 1.77 -1.82
CA ILE A 214 -29.14 1.75 -2.71
C ILE A 214 -30.20 2.81 -2.36
N ASP A 215 -29.92 3.71 -1.43
CA ASP A 215 -30.75 4.91 -1.22
C ASP A 215 -30.49 5.92 -2.33
N THR A 216 -31.35 5.89 -3.34
CA THR A 216 -31.32 6.81 -4.48
C THR A 216 -32.29 7.97 -4.36
N GLY A 217 -32.71 8.31 -3.13
CA GLY A 217 -33.45 9.52 -2.84
C GLY A 217 -34.86 9.60 -3.44
N CYS A 218 -35.60 8.49 -3.49
CA CYS A 218 -36.96 8.43 -4.06
C CYS A 218 -37.86 9.59 -3.60
N VAL A 219 -37.93 9.85 -2.30
CA VAL A 219 -38.81 10.91 -1.75
C VAL A 219 -38.41 12.33 -2.18
N PHE A 220 -37.15 12.51 -2.57
CA PHE A 220 -36.59 13.77 -3.04
C PHE A 220 -36.65 13.92 -4.57
N GLY A 221 -37.33 13.00 -5.27
CA GLY A 221 -37.48 13.03 -6.72
C GLY A 221 -36.46 12.16 -7.50
N GLY A 222 -35.65 11.36 -6.81
CA GLY A 222 -34.75 10.39 -7.43
C GLY A 222 -35.46 9.09 -7.83
N ASN A 223 -34.86 7.94 -7.53
CA ASN A 223 -35.44 6.63 -7.80
C ASN A 223 -35.68 5.84 -6.50
N LEU A 224 -36.64 4.92 -6.49
CA LEU A 224 -36.68 3.82 -5.54
C LEU A 224 -35.95 2.63 -6.15
N THR A 225 -34.88 2.17 -5.51
CA THR A 225 -33.97 1.16 -6.07
C THR A 225 -33.94 -0.10 -5.21
N ALA A 226 -33.86 -1.24 -5.88
CA ALA A 226 -33.62 -2.54 -5.29
C ALA A 226 -32.41 -3.24 -5.92
N LEU A 227 -31.74 -4.08 -5.12
CA LEU A 227 -30.71 -5.01 -5.57
C LEU A 227 -31.24 -6.44 -5.50
N ARG A 228 -31.18 -7.16 -6.63
CA ARG A 228 -31.46 -8.60 -6.69
C ARG A 228 -30.22 -9.39 -6.28
N TYR A 229 -30.35 -10.26 -5.30
CA TYR A 229 -29.30 -11.14 -4.81
C TYR A 229 -29.66 -12.60 -5.06
N PRO A 230 -28.74 -13.45 -5.57
CA PRO A 230 -27.31 -13.20 -5.74
C PRO A 230 -26.90 -12.56 -7.08
N GLU A 231 -27.87 -12.21 -7.94
CA GLU A 231 -27.61 -11.77 -9.32
C GLU A 231 -26.87 -10.42 -9.43
N GLN A 232 -26.91 -9.61 -8.38
CA GLN A 232 -26.37 -8.25 -8.31
C GLN A 232 -26.98 -7.29 -9.35
N GLU A 233 -28.22 -7.57 -9.77
CA GLU A 233 -28.97 -6.74 -10.71
C GLU A 233 -29.67 -5.59 -9.96
N LEU A 234 -29.48 -4.36 -10.43
CA LEU A 234 -30.20 -3.19 -9.91
C LEU A 234 -31.51 -2.99 -10.68
N VAL A 235 -32.61 -2.89 -9.94
CA VAL A 235 -33.94 -2.58 -10.48
C VAL A 235 -34.45 -1.33 -9.79
N SER A 236 -34.86 -0.34 -10.57
CA SER A 236 -35.33 0.94 -10.03
C SER A 236 -36.63 1.42 -10.68
N VAL A 237 -37.36 2.26 -9.97
CA VAL A 237 -38.49 3.02 -10.50
C VAL A 237 -38.32 4.50 -10.16
N PRO A 238 -38.55 5.41 -11.11
CA PRO A 238 -38.43 6.84 -10.84
C PRO A 238 -39.56 7.33 -9.94
N ALA A 239 -39.26 8.29 -9.07
CA ALA A 239 -40.26 8.97 -8.29
C ALA A 239 -41.23 9.74 -9.19
N GLY A 240 -42.53 9.70 -8.87
CA GLY A 240 -43.53 10.42 -9.65
C GLY A 240 -43.38 11.95 -9.55
N ARG A 241 -42.75 12.44 -8.47
CA ARG A 241 -42.45 13.86 -8.21
C ARG A 241 -41.49 13.99 -7.02
N VAL A 242 -41.01 15.20 -6.77
CA VAL A 242 -40.39 15.58 -5.49
C VAL A 242 -41.49 15.64 -4.42
N TYR A 243 -41.48 14.73 -3.44
CA TYR A 243 -42.46 14.71 -2.35
C TYR A 243 -42.00 15.52 -1.13
N TYR A 244 -40.68 15.66 -0.96
CA TYR A 244 -40.06 16.43 0.09
C TYR A 244 -38.83 17.14 -0.49
N GLU A 245 -38.66 18.42 -0.16
CA GLU A 245 -37.51 19.19 -0.66
C GLU A 245 -36.21 18.71 -0.01
N PRO A 246 -35.19 18.33 -0.79
CA PRO A 246 -33.93 17.89 -0.22
C PRO A 246 -33.16 19.09 0.36
N VAL A 247 -32.60 18.92 1.56
CA VAL A 247 -31.74 19.96 2.19
C VAL A 247 -30.47 20.19 1.37
N LYS A 248 -29.94 19.12 0.81
CA LYS A 248 -28.82 19.11 -0.12
C LYS A 248 -29.34 18.63 -1.49
N PRO A 249 -29.24 19.42 -2.58
CA PRO A 249 -29.69 18.98 -3.90
C PRO A 249 -29.15 17.58 -4.24
N LEU A 250 -29.96 16.75 -4.88
CA LEU A 250 -29.48 15.54 -5.55
C LEU A 250 -28.71 15.98 -6.81
N SER A 251 -27.50 16.51 -6.63
CA SER A 251 -26.62 16.90 -7.74
C SER A 251 -26.06 15.65 -8.46
N GLU A 252 -25.80 15.79 -9.77
CA GLU A 252 -24.80 14.97 -10.49
C GLU A 252 -23.55 14.83 -9.63
N PRO A 253 -22.90 13.65 -9.61
CA PRO A 253 -22.03 13.19 -8.54
C PRO A 253 -21.28 14.34 -7.91
N ASP A 254 -21.73 14.73 -6.72
CA ASP A 254 -21.02 15.67 -5.88
C ASP A 254 -19.65 15.05 -5.65
N HIS A 255 -18.68 15.52 -6.42
CA HIS A 255 -17.28 15.58 -6.04
C HIS A 255 -17.21 16.46 -4.79
N ALA A 256 -17.69 15.91 -3.67
CA ALA A 256 -17.29 16.38 -2.36
C ALA A 256 -15.77 16.46 -2.41
N GLU A 257 -15.21 17.62 -2.10
CA GLU A 257 -13.77 17.84 -2.04
C GLU A 257 -13.09 16.64 -1.34
N GLY A 258 -12.43 15.78 -2.13
CA GLY A 258 -11.77 14.57 -1.65
C GLY A 258 -12.42 13.22 -1.99
N THR A 259 -13.47 13.13 -2.81
CA THR A 259 -13.86 11.84 -3.44
C THR A 259 -13.20 11.69 -4.81
N PRO A 260 -12.28 10.71 -4.98
CA PRO A 260 -11.84 10.33 -6.30
C PRO A 260 -13.07 9.88 -7.10
N ALA A 261 -13.22 10.37 -8.34
CA ALA A 261 -14.20 9.86 -9.27
C ALA A 261 -14.13 8.33 -9.29
N SER A 262 -15.28 7.66 -9.48
CA SER A 262 -15.35 6.21 -9.58
C SER A 262 -14.24 5.71 -10.51
N ALA A 263 -13.49 4.72 -10.04
CA ALA A 263 -12.39 4.11 -10.76
C ALA A 263 -12.78 3.55 -12.14
N GLU A 264 -14.08 3.40 -12.41
CA GLU A 264 -14.63 2.92 -13.67
C GLU A 264 -14.78 4.02 -14.73
N ASP A 265 -14.94 5.30 -14.34
CA ASP A 265 -14.98 6.45 -15.28
C ASP A 265 -13.60 7.05 -15.56
N ARG A 266 -12.64 6.83 -14.66
CA ARG A 266 -11.23 7.18 -14.87
C ARG A 266 -10.61 6.12 -15.76
N GLY A 267 -10.54 6.38 -17.07
CA GLY A 267 -9.91 5.47 -18.03
C GLY A 267 -8.58 4.93 -17.47
N ALA A 268 -8.30 3.64 -17.69
CA ALA A 268 -7.32 2.82 -16.95
C ALA A 268 -5.90 3.39 -16.76
N ASN A 269 -5.53 4.45 -17.50
CA ASN A 269 -4.23 5.10 -17.50
C ASN A 269 -4.21 6.49 -16.83
N LEU A 270 -5.35 7.01 -16.36
CA LEU A 270 -5.44 8.34 -15.74
C LEU A 270 -5.05 8.26 -14.25
N LEU A 271 -4.15 9.15 -13.82
CA LEU A 271 -3.72 9.26 -12.43
C LEU A 271 -4.24 10.56 -11.84
N ASP A 272 -4.78 10.48 -10.63
CA ASP A 272 -5.19 11.64 -9.86
C ASP A 272 -4.27 11.84 -8.65
N ILE A 273 -4.07 13.11 -8.29
CA ILE A 273 -3.37 13.47 -7.07
C ILE A 273 -4.10 12.93 -5.83
N ASP A 274 -5.43 12.81 -5.91
CA ASP A 274 -6.28 12.21 -4.87
C ASP A 274 -6.10 10.70 -4.75
N ASP A 275 -5.33 10.04 -5.61
CA ASP A 275 -4.98 8.62 -5.41
C ASP A 275 -3.86 8.48 -4.37
N VAL A 276 -3.09 9.55 -4.13
CA VAL A 276 -1.82 9.49 -3.38
C VAL A 276 -1.70 10.50 -2.24
N ILE A 277 -2.58 11.50 -2.12
CA ILE A 277 -2.55 12.49 -1.02
C ILE A 277 -3.12 11.92 0.30
N GLY A 278 -2.72 12.43 1.46
CA GLY A 278 -3.34 12.05 2.73
C GLY A 278 -2.92 10.66 3.24
N LYS A 279 -3.62 10.17 4.26
CA LYS A 279 -3.36 8.84 4.83
C LYS A 279 -3.86 7.74 3.87
N ARG A 280 -2.98 6.80 3.51
CA ARG A 280 -3.33 5.67 2.61
C ARG A 280 -3.18 4.33 3.32
N ILE A 281 -4.03 3.38 2.94
CA ILE A 281 -3.94 1.99 3.39
C ILE A 281 -3.94 1.10 2.14
N VAL A 282 -2.79 0.50 1.85
CA VAL A 282 -2.61 -0.37 0.68
C VAL A 282 -2.73 -1.82 1.15
N ALA A 283 -3.69 -2.55 0.59
CA ALA A 283 -3.85 -3.98 0.84
C ALA A 283 -2.89 -4.79 -0.03
N THR A 284 -2.18 -5.72 0.57
CA THR A 284 -1.21 -6.61 -0.11
C THR A 284 -1.51 -8.06 0.19
N ARG A 285 -1.29 -8.92 -0.80
CA ARG A 285 -1.40 -10.39 -0.67
C ARG A 285 -0.45 -10.97 0.36
N LEU A 286 0.73 -10.38 0.54
CA LEU A 286 1.78 -10.93 1.42
C LEU A 286 1.74 -10.45 2.87
N ARG A 287 1.15 -9.28 3.15
CA ARG A 287 1.20 -8.68 4.50
C ARG A 287 -0.08 -7.97 4.92
N GLY A 288 -1.19 -8.20 4.21
CA GLY A 288 -2.45 -7.49 4.48
C GLY A 288 -2.28 -5.99 4.28
N ASN A 289 -2.82 -5.19 5.21
CA ASN A 289 -2.86 -3.74 5.08
C ASN A 289 -1.55 -3.07 5.53
N ILE A 290 -0.99 -2.25 4.65
CA ILE A 290 0.17 -1.40 4.92
C ILE A 290 -0.30 0.06 4.92
N THR A 291 -0.11 0.73 6.06
CA THR A 291 -0.46 2.14 6.21
C THR A 291 0.69 3.04 5.77
N VAL A 292 0.38 4.00 4.92
CA VAL A 292 1.22 5.14 4.56
C VAL A 292 0.66 6.37 5.25
N ARG A 293 1.49 7.08 6.01
CA ARG A 293 1.09 8.32 6.68
C ARG A 293 1.12 9.49 5.72
N GLU A 294 0.30 10.49 5.98
CA GLU A 294 0.17 11.68 5.14
C GLU A 294 1.49 12.41 4.92
N GLU A 295 2.31 12.55 5.97
CA GLU A 295 3.62 13.22 5.87
C GLU A 295 4.57 12.50 4.90
N ASN A 296 4.50 11.17 4.85
CA ASN A 296 5.31 10.34 3.96
C ASN A 296 4.79 10.37 2.52
N ALA A 297 3.46 10.38 2.36
CA ALA A 297 2.81 10.49 1.06
C ALA A 297 3.14 11.82 0.36
N ALA A 298 3.14 12.93 1.10
CA ALA A 298 3.54 14.25 0.58
C ALA A 298 4.99 14.28 0.09
N ALA A 299 5.91 13.63 0.83
CA ALA A 299 7.32 13.54 0.43
C ALA A 299 7.50 12.70 -0.86
N ALA A 300 6.76 11.60 -0.99
CA ALA A 300 6.76 10.79 -2.22
C ALA A 300 6.23 11.57 -3.43
N LEU A 301 5.15 12.33 -3.24
CA LEU A 301 4.55 13.14 -4.29
C LEU A 301 5.50 14.23 -4.79
N GLU A 302 6.30 14.84 -3.91
CA GLU A 302 7.34 15.81 -4.30
C GLU A 302 8.40 15.17 -5.19
N VAL A 303 8.86 13.97 -4.82
CA VAL A 303 9.89 13.23 -5.56
C VAL A 303 9.38 12.73 -6.91
N MET A 304 8.07 12.53 -7.07
CA MET A 304 7.48 12.06 -8.33
C MET A 304 7.06 13.20 -9.26
N SER A 305 6.45 14.25 -8.72
CA SER A 305 5.95 15.39 -9.50
C SER A 305 7.06 16.23 -10.17
N ARG A 306 8.28 16.19 -9.62
CA ARG A 306 9.40 17.00 -10.12
C ARG A 306 10.25 16.35 -11.21
N PHE A 307 10.14 15.04 -11.45
CA PHE A 307 11.08 14.32 -12.29
C PHE A 307 10.39 13.64 -13.48
N ALA A 308 10.98 13.81 -14.67
CA ALA A 308 10.38 13.60 -15.99
C ALA A 308 10.33 12.14 -16.49
N LEU A 309 10.10 11.15 -15.61
CA LEU A 309 9.75 9.80 -16.06
C LEU A 309 8.22 9.70 -16.16
N ASP A 310 7.72 9.19 -17.29
CA ASP A 310 6.30 8.88 -17.42
C ASP A 310 5.90 7.88 -16.33
N PRO A 311 4.93 8.20 -15.45
CA PRO A 311 4.52 7.33 -14.36
C PRO A 311 4.12 5.93 -14.82
N ARG A 312 3.60 5.76 -16.05
CA ARG A 312 3.18 4.46 -16.59
C ARG A 312 4.30 3.42 -16.66
N TRP A 313 5.57 3.86 -16.63
CA TRP A 313 6.71 2.96 -16.52
C TRP A 313 6.88 2.35 -15.11
N LEU A 314 6.30 2.98 -14.08
CA LEU A 314 6.53 2.66 -12.67
C LEU A 314 5.61 1.55 -12.17
N VAL A 315 5.79 0.38 -12.75
CA VAL A 315 5.07 -0.85 -12.38
C VAL A 315 5.65 -1.50 -11.12
N TYR A 316 6.86 -1.11 -10.71
CA TYR A 316 7.56 -1.64 -9.55
C TYR A 316 8.59 -0.65 -9.00
N LEU A 317 8.73 -0.58 -7.68
CA LEU A 317 9.89 0.00 -7.03
C LEU A 317 10.53 -1.03 -6.08
N PRO A 318 11.87 -1.18 -6.11
CA PRO A 318 12.55 -2.19 -5.33
C PRO A 318 12.55 -1.85 -3.85
N PRO A 319 12.40 -2.86 -2.97
CA PRO A 319 12.45 -2.63 -1.54
C PRO A 319 13.86 -2.33 -1.07
N THR A 320 13.95 -1.69 0.08
CA THR A 320 15.18 -1.60 0.83
C THR A 320 15.59 -2.95 1.40
N ILE A 321 16.90 -3.11 1.63
CA ILE A 321 17.48 -4.33 2.20
C ILE A 321 18.03 -4.04 3.59
N SER A 322 17.76 -4.92 4.55
CA SER A 322 18.27 -4.81 5.92
C SER A 322 19.56 -5.64 6.10
N PRO A 323 20.52 -5.20 6.93
CA PRO A 323 21.65 -6.05 7.31
C PRO A 323 21.28 -7.12 8.34
N GLY A 324 22.20 -8.08 8.49
CA GLY A 324 22.26 -8.99 9.65
C GLY A 324 22.32 -8.26 10.99
N ASP A 325 22.13 -9.04 12.06
CA ASP A 325 22.51 -8.58 13.40
C ASP A 325 24.03 -8.26 13.41
N THR A 326 24.45 -7.42 14.35
CA THR A 326 25.88 -7.10 14.47
C THR A 326 26.67 -8.34 14.87
N SER A 327 27.84 -8.50 14.26
CA SER A 327 28.65 -9.70 14.48
C SER A 327 29.02 -9.88 15.95
N ARG A 328 29.26 -11.13 16.38
CA ARG A 328 29.87 -11.44 17.68
C ARG A 328 31.40 -11.43 17.65
N LEU A 329 32.01 -11.47 16.47
CA LEU A 329 33.47 -11.45 16.30
C LEU A 329 34.03 -10.05 16.58
N PRO A 330 35.16 -9.92 17.32
CA PRO A 330 35.64 -8.66 17.88
C PRO A 330 36.05 -7.61 16.83
N ASP A 331 36.48 -8.05 15.64
CA ASP A 331 37.01 -7.17 14.60
C ASP A 331 36.03 -6.92 13.44
N LEU A 332 34.85 -7.56 13.48
CA LEU A 332 33.84 -7.46 12.44
C LEU A 332 32.55 -6.84 12.96
N LEU A 333 31.92 -6.02 12.11
CA LEU A 333 30.58 -5.46 12.36
C LEU A 333 29.48 -6.32 11.73
N GLU A 334 29.77 -6.95 10.59
CA GLU A 334 28.88 -7.85 9.85
C GLU A 334 29.66 -9.13 9.54
N HIS A 335 29.00 -10.28 9.66
CA HIS A 335 29.56 -11.58 9.35
C HIS A 335 28.43 -12.54 8.88
N PRO A 336 28.70 -13.51 8.00
CA PRO A 336 27.69 -14.43 7.47
C PRO A 336 26.86 -15.16 8.54
N ALA A 337 27.50 -15.59 9.62
CA ALA A 337 26.88 -16.40 10.68
C ALA A 337 25.60 -15.78 11.28
N GLU A 338 25.56 -14.45 11.46
CA GLU A 338 24.39 -13.76 12.00
C GLU A 338 23.22 -13.75 11.01
N VAL A 339 23.49 -13.73 9.70
CA VAL A 339 22.46 -13.79 8.65
C VAL A 339 21.90 -15.21 8.53
N PHE A 340 22.77 -16.23 8.53
CA PHE A 340 22.34 -17.63 8.52
C PHE A 340 21.51 -17.98 9.76
N THR A 341 21.93 -17.49 10.93
CA THR A 341 21.17 -17.64 12.17
C THR A 341 19.79 -17.00 12.10
N TYR A 342 19.66 -15.82 11.47
CA TYR A 342 18.35 -15.21 11.26
C TYR A 342 17.43 -16.13 10.45
N TYR A 343 17.88 -16.64 9.31
CA TYR A 343 17.06 -17.49 8.44
C TYR A 343 16.66 -18.81 9.11
N ARG A 344 17.62 -19.47 9.79
CA ARG A 344 17.36 -20.69 10.58
C ARG A 344 16.28 -20.46 11.65
N ASN A 345 16.39 -19.36 12.40
CA ASN A 345 15.43 -19.03 13.45
C ASN A 345 14.04 -18.68 12.91
N ASN A 346 13.90 -18.39 11.61
CA ASN A 346 12.63 -18.15 10.94
C ASN A 346 12.15 -19.35 10.12
N GLY A 347 12.78 -20.52 10.27
CA GLY A 347 12.32 -21.77 9.64
C GLY A 347 12.74 -21.95 8.19
N VAL A 348 13.66 -21.13 7.67
CA VAL A 348 14.22 -21.29 6.32
C VAL A 348 15.36 -22.31 6.38
N SER A 349 15.26 -23.37 5.58
CA SER A 349 16.26 -24.46 5.52
C SER A 349 17.35 -24.22 4.48
N ARG A 350 17.04 -23.54 3.38
CA ARG A 350 17.98 -23.28 2.28
C ARG A 350 18.00 -21.80 1.91
N VAL A 351 19.19 -21.28 1.69
CA VAL A 351 19.42 -19.89 1.27
C VAL A 351 20.34 -19.85 0.06
N VAL A 352 20.27 -18.77 -0.71
CA VAL A 352 21.19 -18.44 -1.80
C VAL A 352 21.98 -17.19 -1.40
N CYS A 353 23.30 -17.31 -1.38
CA CYS A 353 24.23 -16.20 -1.21
C CYS A 353 24.64 -15.69 -2.59
N GLU A 354 24.30 -14.46 -2.93
CA GLU A 354 24.66 -13.82 -4.20
C GLU A 354 25.72 -12.73 -3.98
N GLU A 355 26.65 -12.56 -4.92
CA GLU A 355 27.59 -11.44 -4.91
C GLU A 355 26.81 -10.13 -4.83
N LYS A 356 27.13 -9.29 -3.84
CA LYS A 356 26.58 -7.95 -3.78
C LYS A 356 27.42 -7.05 -4.69
N HIS A 357 26.93 -6.85 -5.91
CA HIS A 357 27.52 -5.90 -6.85
C HIS A 357 27.45 -4.48 -6.28
N MET A 358 28.52 -3.71 -6.50
CA MET A 358 28.63 -2.33 -6.05
C MET A 358 28.36 -1.38 -7.21
N GLY A 359 27.12 -0.90 -7.31
CA GLY A 359 26.66 -0.13 -8.45
C GLY A 359 25.50 0.79 -8.09
N SER A 360 24.43 0.74 -8.86
CA SER A 360 23.18 1.37 -8.49
C SER A 360 22.03 0.50 -8.99
N ARG A 361 21.11 0.19 -8.08
CA ARG A 361 19.88 -0.53 -8.38
C ARG A 361 19.13 0.12 -9.55
N ALA A 362 18.89 -0.67 -10.59
CA ALA A 362 18.26 -0.25 -11.83
C ALA A 362 17.14 -1.22 -12.21
N ILE A 363 15.93 -0.70 -12.42
CA ILE A 363 14.83 -1.46 -12.99
C ILE A 363 14.83 -1.20 -14.49
N VAL A 364 14.88 -2.28 -15.27
CA VAL A 364 14.90 -2.23 -16.74
C VAL A 364 13.60 -2.81 -17.25
N VAL A 365 12.80 -1.98 -17.91
CA VAL A 365 11.58 -2.40 -18.63
C VAL A 365 11.91 -2.38 -20.11
N VAL A 366 11.63 -3.48 -20.81
CA VAL A 366 11.94 -3.62 -22.23
C VAL A 366 10.87 -4.44 -22.96
N GLY A 367 10.44 -3.96 -24.11
CA GLY A 367 9.58 -4.65 -25.07
C GLY A 367 10.35 -5.08 -26.31
N GLN A 368 9.76 -5.97 -27.11
CA GLN A 368 10.32 -6.35 -28.42
C GLN A 368 10.37 -5.19 -29.42
N ASP A 369 9.42 -4.27 -29.33
CA ASP A 369 9.33 -3.06 -30.14
C ASP A 369 8.50 -1.98 -29.43
N ALA A 370 8.34 -0.83 -30.10
CA ALA A 370 7.58 0.29 -29.56
C ALA A 370 6.05 0.05 -29.57
N GLU A 371 5.54 -0.81 -30.47
CA GLU A 371 4.11 -1.13 -30.54
C GLU A 371 3.68 -1.95 -29.31
N VAL A 372 4.55 -2.85 -28.84
CA VAL A 372 4.34 -3.57 -27.58
C VAL A 372 4.24 -2.60 -26.39
N ILE A 373 5.13 -1.61 -26.33
CA ILE A 373 5.11 -0.59 -25.25
C ILE A 373 3.83 0.23 -25.30
N GLU A 374 3.40 0.67 -26.48
CA GLU A 374 2.15 1.40 -26.66
C GLU A 374 0.95 0.55 -26.22
N ARG A 375 0.88 -0.71 -26.67
CA ARG A 375 -0.21 -1.63 -26.34
C ARG A 375 -0.25 -1.98 -24.85
N ARG A 376 0.90 -2.26 -24.23
CA ARG A 376 0.97 -2.85 -22.88
C ARG A 376 1.09 -1.82 -21.75
N PHE A 377 1.81 -0.72 -22.00
CA PHE A 377 2.07 0.33 -21.02
C PHE A 377 1.32 1.63 -21.37
N GLY A 378 0.75 1.74 -22.57
CA GLY A 378 0.07 2.94 -23.04
C GLY A 378 1.02 4.06 -23.49
N ILE A 379 2.32 3.81 -23.60
CA ILE A 379 3.34 4.85 -23.78
C ILE A 379 3.75 4.96 -25.24
N THR A 380 3.65 6.16 -25.80
CA THR A 380 4.00 6.45 -27.20
C THR A 380 5.23 7.34 -27.28
N GLY A 381 6.14 7.09 -28.22
CA GLY A 381 7.25 7.98 -28.53
C GLY A 381 8.46 7.93 -27.57
N GLU A 382 8.48 6.99 -26.62
CA GLU A 382 9.62 6.83 -25.70
C GLU A 382 10.58 5.67 -26.05
N GLY A 383 10.33 4.95 -27.14
CA GLY A 383 11.14 3.82 -27.59
C GLY A 383 10.65 2.46 -27.07
N ILE A 384 11.55 1.48 -27.00
CA ILE A 384 11.24 0.08 -26.67
C ILE A 384 11.26 -0.21 -25.16
N GLY A 385 11.43 0.79 -24.29
CA GLY A 385 11.63 0.55 -22.86
C GLY A 385 12.18 1.75 -22.10
N THR A 386 12.56 1.50 -20.84
CA THR A 386 13.18 2.50 -19.95
C THR A 386 14.09 1.83 -18.92
N CYS A 387 15.05 2.60 -18.39
CA CYS A 387 15.85 2.19 -17.23
C CYS A 387 15.67 3.23 -16.12
N TYR A 388 15.17 2.82 -14.95
CA TYR A 388 14.91 3.74 -13.84
C TYR A 388 15.50 3.28 -12.51
N THR A 389 15.73 4.24 -11.62
CA THR A 389 16.34 4.05 -10.30
C THR A 389 15.31 3.60 -9.26
N ARG A 390 15.79 3.16 -8.09
CA ARG A 390 14.93 2.83 -6.94
C ARG A 390 13.97 3.92 -6.45
N THR A 391 14.12 5.17 -6.87
CA THR A 391 13.18 6.27 -6.55
C THR A 391 12.34 6.69 -7.76
N GLY A 392 12.21 5.83 -8.77
CA GLY A 392 11.38 6.07 -9.95
C GLY A 392 11.91 7.11 -10.93
N ARG A 393 13.19 7.49 -10.82
CA ARG A 393 13.82 8.47 -11.72
C ARG A 393 14.52 7.77 -12.87
N ARG A 394 14.49 8.36 -14.08
CA ARG A 394 15.26 7.88 -15.23
C ARG A 394 16.76 7.75 -14.87
N PHE A 395 17.35 6.63 -15.29
CA PHE A 395 18.73 6.32 -14.95
C PHE A 395 19.71 7.11 -15.81
N PHE A 396 19.42 7.32 -17.10
CA PHE A 396 20.28 8.06 -18.00
C PHE A 396 19.68 9.42 -18.34
N GLU A 397 20.51 10.46 -18.31
CA GLU A 397 20.16 11.77 -18.89
C GLU A 397 20.29 11.74 -20.42
N ASP A 398 21.28 10.99 -20.93
CA ASP A 398 21.45 10.73 -22.36
C ASP A 398 20.51 9.62 -22.84
N ARG A 399 19.47 10.01 -23.58
CA ARG A 399 18.49 9.09 -24.17
C ARG A 399 19.09 8.17 -25.24
N ASN A 400 20.15 8.58 -25.93
CA ASN A 400 20.80 7.73 -26.92
C ASN A 400 21.51 6.56 -26.24
N LEU A 401 22.19 6.83 -25.12
CA LEU A 401 22.83 5.78 -24.31
C LEU A 401 21.82 4.81 -23.71
N GLU A 402 20.67 5.31 -23.21
CA GLU A 402 19.57 4.47 -22.73
C GLU A 402 19.02 3.56 -23.84
N SER A 403 18.74 4.11 -25.02
CA SER A 403 18.24 3.34 -26.15
C SER A 403 19.22 2.25 -26.61
N GLN A 404 20.52 2.54 -26.64
CA GLN A 404 21.54 1.53 -26.97
C GLN A 404 21.62 0.43 -25.92
N LEU A 405 21.49 0.77 -24.63
CA LEU A 405 21.41 -0.23 -23.56
C LEU A 405 20.18 -1.13 -23.76
N LEU A 406 19.00 -0.55 -23.94
CA LEU A 406 17.74 -1.28 -24.10
C LEU A 406 17.78 -2.21 -25.33
N GLU A 407 18.39 -1.78 -26.42
CA GLU A 407 18.53 -2.59 -27.63
C GLU A 407 19.44 -3.82 -27.41
N ARG A 408 20.53 -3.66 -26.64
CA ARG A 408 21.36 -4.80 -26.24
C ARG A 408 20.64 -5.74 -25.29
N VAL A 409 19.86 -5.21 -24.34
CA VAL A 409 19.03 -6.03 -23.44
C VAL A 409 18.00 -6.83 -24.24
N ARG A 410 17.28 -6.18 -25.17
CA ARG A 410 16.32 -6.82 -26.07
C ARG A 410 16.96 -7.92 -26.92
N SER A 411 18.14 -7.63 -27.48
CA SER A 411 18.91 -8.60 -28.27
C SER A 411 19.34 -9.81 -27.44
N ALA A 412 19.78 -9.59 -26.20
CA ALA A 412 20.16 -10.67 -25.28
C ALA A 412 18.96 -11.52 -24.85
N LEU A 413 17.79 -10.91 -24.55
CA LEU A 413 16.55 -11.65 -24.29
C LEU A 413 16.13 -12.53 -25.48
N THR A 414 16.32 -12.01 -26.70
CA THR A 414 16.06 -12.73 -27.95
C THR A 414 17.01 -13.91 -28.13
N ALA A 415 18.32 -13.66 -28.03
CA ALA A 415 19.35 -14.69 -28.17
C ALA A 415 19.27 -15.76 -27.08
N ALA A 416 18.81 -15.39 -25.88
CA ALA A 416 18.52 -16.32 -24.80
C ALA A 416 17.25 -17.15 -25.05
N GLY A 417 16.37 -16.78 -26.00
CA GLY A 417 15.10 -17.49 -26.28
C GLY A 417 13.99 -17.24 -25.26
N LEU A 418 14.10 -16.17 -24.46
CA LEU A 418 13.20 -15.92 -23.32
C LEU A 418 11.80 -15.46 -23.74
N TRP A 419 11.66 -14.81 -24.90
CA TRP A 419 10.36 -14.39 -25.42
C TRP A 419 9.41 -15.56 -25.68
N GLU A 420 9.93 -16.60 -26.34
CA GLU A 420 9.17 -17.80 -26.70
C GLU A 420 8.91 -18.67 -25.47
N GLU A 421 9.95 -18.91 -24.66
CA GLU A 421 9.86 -19.73 -23.44
C GLU A 421 8.80 -19.18 -22.46
N LEU A 422 8.76 -17.86 -22.29
CA LEU A 422 7.85 -17.19 -21.37
C LEU A 422 6.54 -16.74 -22.02
N SER A 423 6.37 -16.99 -23.33
CA SER A 423 5.21 -16.54 -24.11
C SER A 423 4.92 -15.05 -23.92
N THR A 424 5.93 -14.21 -24.10
CA THR A 424 5.88 -12.77 -23.80
C THR A 424 6.65 -11.94 -24.81
N ASP A 425 6.26 -10.67 -24.95
CA ASP A 425 6.92 -9.66 -25.77
C ASP A 425 7.47 -8.48 -24.95
N TRP A 426 7.42 -8.53 -23.62
CA TRP A 426 8.04 -7.56 -22.71
C TRP A 426 8.56 -8.22 -21.43
N ALA A 427 9.49 -7.55 -20.76
CA ALA A 427 10.07 -8.00 -19.51
C ALA A 427 10.39 -6.84 -18.57
N VAL A 428 10.29 -7.10 -17.26
CA VAL A 428 10.76 -6.21 -16.18
C VAL A 428 11.90 -6.92 -15.45
N LEU A 429 13.10 -6.37 -15.54
CA LEU A 429 14.31 -6.89 -14.90
C LEU A 429 14.69 -6.01 -13.71
N ASP A 430 15.13 -6.66 -12.63
CA ASP A 430 15.75 -6.01 -11.49
C ASP A 430 17.26 -6.27 -11.51
N CYS A 431 18.02 -5.19 -11.61
CA CYS A 431 19.44 -5.23 -11.95
C CYS A 431 20.27 -4.33 -11.03
N GLU A 432 21.57 -4.60 -10.97
CA GLU A 432 22.56 -3.66 -10.49
C GLU A 432 23.34 -3.11 -11.68
N LEU A 433 23.42 -1.78 -11.82
CA LEU A 433 24.16 -1.13 -12.90
C LEU A 433 25.49 -0.59 -12.38
N MET A 434 26.60 -0.98 -13.01
CA MET A 434 27.96 -0.61 -12.64
C MET A 434 28.63 0.19 -13.76
N PRO A 435 29.58 1.09 -13.43
CA PRO A 435 30.09 1.40 -12.08
C PRO A 435 29.18 2.31 -11.26
N TRP A 436 29.42 2.33 -9.96
CA TRP A 436 28.80 3.30 -9.05
C TRP A 436 29.02 4.77 -9.47
N SER A 437 30.15 5.07 -10.12
CA SER A 437 30.47 6.41 -10.61
C SER A 437 29.47 6.95 -11.64
N VAL A 438 28.68 6.11 -12.32
CA VAL A 438 27.65 6.57 -13.30
C VAL A 438 26.64 7.50 -12.64
N LYS A 439 26.22 7.21 -11.40
CA LYS A 439 25.25 8.02 -10.66
C LYS A 439 25.84 8.77 -9.47
N ALA A 440 26.94 8.29 -8.90
CA ALA A 440 27.46 8.82 -7.64
C ALA A 440 28.62 9.80 -7.79
N GLN A 441 28.93 10.31 -8.99
CA GLN A 441 30.12 11.14 -9.22
C GLN A 441 30.21 12.39 -8.32
N GLU A 442 29.09 13.10 -8.12
CA GLU A 442 29.07 14.28 -7.24
C GLU A 442 29.27 13.87 -5.78
N LEU A 443 28.59 12.81 -5.33
CA LEU A 443 28.72 12.29 -3.97
C LEU A 443 30.16 11.82 -3.69
N LEU A 444 30.78 11.14 -4.65
CA LEU A 444 32.19 10.75 -4.65
C LEU A 444 33.11 11.95 -4.46
N ARG A 445 32.95 13.00 -5.27
CA ARG A 445 33.79 14.21 -5.19
C ARG A 445 33.58 14.98 -3.89
N ALA A 446 32.33 15.28 -3.54
CA ALA A 446 31.98 16.20 -2.46
C ALA A 446 32.09 15.57 -1.06
N GLN A 447 31.94 14.25 -0.94
CA GLN A 447 31.92 13.58 0.36
C GLN A 447 33.10 12.62 0.53
N TYR A 448 33.22 11.59 -0.32
CA TYR A 448 34.19 10.51 -0.07
C TYR A 448 35.63 10.94 -0.36
N ALA A 449 35.87 11.49 -1.56
CA ALA A 449 37.19 11.98 -1.95
C ALA A 449 37.65 13.13 -1.05
N ALA A 450 36.72 14.03 -0.68
CA ALA A 450 37.01 15.14 0.23
C ALA A 450 37.47 14.65 1.61
N VAL A 451 36.77 13.68 2.22
CA VAL A 451 37.16 13.08 3.51
C VAL A 451 38.50 12.37 3.41
N GLY A 452 38.70 11.54 2.38
CA GLY A 452 39.95 10.80 2.20
C GLY A 452 41.15 11.71 1.95
N ALA A 453 40.98 12.79 1.17
CA ALA A 453 42.03 13.78 0.91
C ALA A 453 42.39 14.58 2.16
N ALA A 454 41.39 15.09 2.89
CA ALA A 454 41.60 15.88 4.10
C ALA A 454 42.27 15.06 5.21
N ALA A 455 41.80 13.82 5.43
CA ALA A 455 42.36 12.92 6.43
C ALA A 455 43.83 12.60 6.13
N ARG A 456 44.16 12.18 4.90
CA ARG A 456 45.55 11.86 4.52
C ARG A 456 46.47 13.08 4.63
N ALA A 457 46.04 14.25 4.15
CA ALA A 457 46.87 15.46 4.23
C ALA A 457 47.16 15.87 5.68
N SER A 458 46.14 15.90 6.54
CA SER A 458 46.28 16.30 7.94
C SER A 458 47.10 15.28 8.74
N LEU A 459 46.80 13.98 8.62
CA LEU A 459 47.47 12.92 9.35
C LEU A 459 48.92 12.73 8.91
N ALA A 460 49.24 12.89 7.62
CA ALA A 460 50.61 12.85 7.13
C ALA A 460 51.45 14.02 7.69
N SER A 461 50.87 15.22 7.77
CA SER A 461 51.51 16.38 8.40
C SER A 461 51.76 16.14 9.89
N ALA A 462 50.75 15.65 10.63
CA ALA A 462 50.87 15.31 12.05
C ALA A 462 51.95 14.23 12.29
N LYS A 463 51.98 13.17 11.46
CA LYS A 463 53.01 12.12 11.48
C LYS A 463 54.41 12.71 11.33
N SER A 464 54.61 13.60 10.36
CA SER A 464 55.89 14.27 10.12
C SER A 464 56.34 15.10 11.33
N LEU A 465 55.44 15.92 11.89
CA LEU A 465 55.74 16.76 13.06
C LEU A 465 56.07 15.92 14.31
N LEU A 466 55.34 14.84 14.55
CA LEU A 466 55.61 13.93 15.66
C LEU A 466 56.93 13.19 15.48
N LYS A 467 57.28 12.76 14.27
CA LYS A 467 58.61 12.18 13.98
C LYS A 467 59.74 13.18 14.23
N GLN A 468 59.58 14.42 13.77
CA GLN A 468 60.57 15.48 14.05
C GLN A 468 60.71 15.75 15.56
N THR A 469 59.61 15.73 16.30
CA THR A 469 59.59 15.93 17.75
C THR A 469 60.30 14.77 18.48
N ALA A 470 60.02 13.53 18.09
CA ALA A 470 60.70 12.34 18.61
C ALA A 470 62.21 12.39 18.34
N ASN A 471 62.62 12.80 17.12
CA ASN A 471 64.03 12.93 16.74
C ASN A 471 64.78 13.99 17.56
N ARG A 472 64.07 14.97 18.15
CA ARG A 472 64.65 15.96 19.07
C ARG A 472 64.78 15.45 20.51
N GLY A 473 64.48 14.17 20.76
CA GLY A 473 64.52 13.56 22.09
C GLY A 473 63.32 13.86 22.98
N VAL A 474 62.26 14.48 22.44
CA VAL A 474 61.02 14.72 23.17
C VAL A 474 60.14 13.47 23.09
N GLY A 475 59.70 12.95 24.24
CA GLY A 475 58.83 11.77 24.31
C GLY A 475 57.47 12.03 23.67
N VAL A 476 57.16 11.35 22.57
CA VAL A 476 55.88 11.47 21.85
C VAL A 476 54.83 10.41 22.28
N GLY A 477 55.19 9.52 23.21
CA GLY A 477 54.30 8.52 23.79
C GLY A 477 53.51 7.71 22.75
N ALA A 478 52.22 7.47 23.03
CA ALA A 478 51.30 6.75 22.13
C ALA A 478 50.79 7.59 20.95
N ALA A 479 51.14 8.88 20.86
CA ALA A 479 50.60 9.79 19.84
C ALA A 479 51.11 9.45 18.43
N LEU A 480 52.40 9.11 18.29
CA LEU A 480 52.97 8.76 16.98
C LEU A 480 52.38 7.45 16.43
N PRO A 481 52.37 6.33 17.17
CA PRO A 481 51.71 5.10 16.71
C PRO A 481 50.22 5.31 16.39
N GLY A 482 49.49 6.06 17.22
CA GLY A 482 48.08 6.36 16.98
C GLY A 482 47.82 7.15 15.69
N ILE A 483 48.67 8.13 15.36
CA ILE A 483 48.57 8.88 14.10
C ILE A 483 48.97 8.02 12.90
N GLU A 484 49.99 7.16 13.04
CA GLU A 484 50.38 6.24 11.96
C GLU A 484 49.26 5.26 11.62
N GLU A 485 48.59 4.70 12.63
CA GLU A 485 47.42 3.83 12.43
C GLU A 485 46.27 4.57 11.75
N ARG A 486 45.89 5.76 12.25
CA ARG A 486 44.81 6.55 11.64
C ARG A 486 45.11 6.93 10.19
N LEU A 487 46.37 7.23 9.86
CA LEU A 487 46.79 7.51 8.49
C LEU A 487 46.59 6.28 7.60
N HIS A 488 47.02 5.10 8.08
CA HIS A 488 46.83 3.84 7.36
C HIS A 488 45.34 3.54 7.11
N LEU A 489 44.48 3.71 8.11
CA LEU A 489 43.03 3.53 7.94
C LEU A 489 42.40 4.52 6.94
N ALA A 490 42.93 5.75 6.84
CA ALA A 490 42.49 6.73 5.84
C ALA A 490 42.94 6.39 4.41
N GLU A 491 44.09 5.74 4.27
CA GLU A 491 44.57 5.16 2.99
C GLU A 491 43.66 4.01 2.57
N LEU A 492 43.38 3.04 3.45
CA LEU A 492 42.45 1.94 3.19
C LEU A 492 41.06 2.43 2.79
N TYR A 493 40.54 3.46 3.47
CA TYR A 493 39.28 4.10 3.09
C TYR A 493 39.30 4.66 1.66
N SER A 494 40.43 5.28 1.28
CA SER A 494 40.59 5.88 -0.05
C SER A 494 40.67 4.80 -1.13
N ASP A 495 41.40 3.73 -0.86
CA ASP A 495 41.51 2.58 -1.75
C ASP A 495 40.15 1.87 -1.90
N ALA A 496 39.36 1.78 -0.81
CA ALA A 496 38.06 1.11 -0.82
C ALA A 496 37.07 1.78 -1.78
N TYR A 497 36.87 3.10 -1.74
CA TYR A 497 35.93 3.73 -2.66
C TYR A 497 36.48 3.82 -4.10
N ALA A 498 37.81 3.93 -4.27
CA ALA A 498 38.43 4.05 -5.59
C ALA A 498 38.21 2.81 -6.47
N ARG A 499 38.12 1.61 -5.87
CA ARG A 499 37.84 0.34 -6.56
C ARG A 499 36.53 0.34 -7.36
N TYR A 500 35.58 1.19 -6.98
CA TYR A 500 34.24 1.24 -7.58
C TYR A 500 34.03 2.43 -8.52
N CYS A 501 35.11 3.12 -8.87
CA CYS A 501 35.07 4.36 -9.64
C CYS A 501 35.94 4.23 -10.89
N TRP A 502 35.31 4.16 -12.07
CA TRP A 502 35.99 4.37 -13.35
C TRP A 502 35.22 5.39 -14.22
N PRO A 503 35.90 6.06 -15.16
CA PRO A 503 35.24 6.92 -16.13
C PRO A 503 34.28 6.11 -17.01
N VAL A 504 33.08 6.66 -17.26
CA VAL A 504 32.13 6.09 -18.21
C VAL A 504 31.99 7.07 -19.36
N THR A 505 32.45 6.64 -20.53
CA THR A 505 32.47 7.43 -21.76
C THR A 505 31.58 6.84 -22.85
N SER A 506 31.28 5.54 -22.74
CA SER A 506 30.41 4.82 -23.66
C SER A 506 29.71 3.65 -22.95
N LEU A 507 28.79 2.98 -23.66
CA LEU A 507 28.12 1.78 -23.18
C LEU A 507 29.09 0.63 -22.86
N ALA A 508 30.29 0.61 -23.46
CA ALA A 508 31.30 -0.42 -23.18
C ALA A 508 31.89 -0.33 -21.77
N ASP A 509 31.74 0.82 -21.10
CA ASP A 509 32.21 1.04 -19.74
C ASP A 509 31.15 0.66 -18.68
N ILE A 510 29.95 0.25 -19.11
CA ILE A 510 28.82 -0.11 -18.26
C ILE A 510 28.68 -1.62 -18.20
N GLN A 511 28.43 -2.13 -16.99
CA GLN A 511 28.02 -3.52 -16.79
C GLN A 511 26.66 -3.57 -16.10
N LEU A 512 25.82 -4.51 -16.51
CA LEU A 512 24.51 -4.75 -15.94
C LEU A 512 24.48 -6.16 -15.33
N ALA A 513 24.16 -6.26 -14.04
CA ALA A 513 24.01 -7.53 -13.34
C ALA A 513 22.53 -7.75 -12.97
N PRO A 514 21.73 -8.40 -13.83
CA PRO A 514 20.38 -8.82 -13.47
C PRO A 514 20.47 -9.89 -12.38
N PHE A 515 19.58 -9.80 -11.39
CA PHE A 515 19.43 -10.85 -10.39
C PHE A 515 17.96 -11.27 -10.21
N HIS A 516 16.99 -10.53 -10.77
CA HIS A 516 15.61 -10.97 -10.90
C HIS A 516 15.03 -10.62 -12.28
N LEU A 517 14.33 -11.58 -12.88
CA LEU A 517 13.30 -11.31 -13.88
C LEU A 517 11.99 -11.24 -13.10
N LEU A 518 11.44 -10.04 -12.93
CA LEU A 518 10.32 -9.79 -12.03
C LEU A 518 8.97 -10.11 -12.66
N ALA A 519 8.76 -9.66 -13.89
CA ALA A 519 7.49 -9.84 -14.58
C ALA A 519 7.66 -9.96 -16.09
N SER A 520 6.73 -10.69 -16.69
CA SER A 520 6.45 -10.76 -18.12
C SER A 520 4.94 -10.91 -18.32
N GLU A 521 4.49 -11.08 -19.56
CA GLU A 521 3.06 -11.18 -19.88
C GLU A 521 2.34 -12.22 -19.02
N GLY A 522 1.29 -11.76 -18.32
CA GLY A 522 0.46 -12.57 -17.41
C GLY A 522 1.13 -13.11 -16.15
N HIS A 523 2.42 -12.84 -15.90
CA HIS A 523 3.18 -13.50 -14.83
C HIS A 523 4.10 -12.55 -14.08
N ALA A 524 3.90 -12.45 -12.77
CA ALA A 524 4.91 -11.95 -11.83
C ALA A 524 5.68 -13.16 -11.29
N HIS A 525 6.94 -13.35 -11.72
CA HIS A 525 7.79 -14.53 -11.49
C HIS A 525 8.27 -14.68 -10.03
N THR A 526 7.49 -14.17 -9.09
CA THR A 526 7.70 -14.28 -7.63
C THR A 526 7.41 -15.69 -7.08
N ASP A 527 6.89 -16.59 -7.93
CA ASP A 527 6.71 -18.01 -7.68
C ASP A 527 7.98 -18.84 -7.97
N LYS A 528 8.93 -18.29 -8.74
CA LYS A 528 10.18 -18.96 -9.08
C LYS A 528 11.18 -18.80 -7.95
N ASP A 529 12.05 -19.81 -7.77
CA ASP A 529 13.14 -19.72 -6.79
C ASP A 529 14.29 -18.83 -7.31
N HIS A 530 15.19 -18.44 -6.42
CA HIS A 530 16.33 -17.60 -6.80
C HIS A 530 17.31 -18.28 -7.76
N LEU A 531 17.36 -19.63 -7.81
CA LEU A 531 18.21 -20.34 -8.77
C LEU A 531 17.68 -20.23 -10.20
N TRP A 532 16.37 -20.26 -10.37
CA TRP A 532 15.73 -19.97 -11.65
C TRP A 532 16.11 -18.57 -12.14
N HIS A 533 16.03 -17.56 -11.27
CA HIS A 533 16.45 -16.20 -11.63
C HIS A 533 17.94 -16.10 -11.97
N MET A 534 18.81 -16.79 -11.23
CA MET A 534 20.25 -16.84 -11.56
C MET A 534 20.50 -17.53 -12.90
N ASN A 535 19.73 -18.55 -13.25
CA ASN A 535 19.83 -19.21 -14.56
C ASN A 535 19.45 -18.23 -15.70
N VAL A 536 18.36 -17.47 -15.54
CA VAL A 536 17.97 -16.43 -16.50
C VAL A 536 19.09 -15.39 -16.65
N ALA A 537 19.65 -14.90 -15.53
CA ALA A 537 20.77 -13.95 -15.55
C ALA A 537 22.02 -14.52 -16.24
N ALA A 538 22.34 -15.80 -16.00
CA ALA A 538 23.47 -16.48 -16.63
C ALA A 538 23.27 -16.59 -18.16
N ARG A 539 22.06 -16.89 -18.63
CA ARG A 539 21.73 -16.92 -20.06
C ARG A 539 21.89 -15.55 -20.71
N LEU A 540 21.51 -14.48 -20.03
CA LEU A 540 21.74 -13.10 -20.50
C LEU A 540 23.24 -12.77 -20.58
N SER A 541 24.02 -13.20 -19.59
CA SER A 541 25.48 -13.06 -19.60
C SER A 541 26.15 -13.87 -20.72
N GLN A 542 25.64 -15.06 -21.03
CA GLN A 542 26.12 -15.86 -22.16
C GLN A 542 25.76 -15.21 -23.52
N ALA A 543 24.58 -14.60 -23.62
CA ALA A 543 24.11 -13.94 -24.83
C ALA A 543 24.88 -12.65 -25.14
N ASP A 544 25.21 -11.87 -24.11
CA ASP A 544 26.04 -10.66 -24.25
C ASP A 544 26.97 -10.46 -23.03
N PRO A 545 28.13 -11.14 -23.01
CA PRO A 545 29.06 -11.11 -21.88
C PRO A 545 29.79 -9.76 -21.73
N ALA A 546 29.72 -8.89 -22.74
CA ALA A 546 30.32 -7.57 -22.67
C ALA A 546 29.43 -6.59 -21.88
N LEU A 547 28.10 -6.75 -21.93
CA LEU A 547 27.17 -5.95 -21.14
C LEU A 547 26.84 -6.61 -19.80
N PHE A 548 26.51 -7.90 -19.82
CA PHE A 548 25.94 -8.59 -18.68
C PHE A 548 27.01 -9.26 -17.83
N LYS A 549 27.07 -8.89 -16.55
CA LYS A 549 27.93 -9.54 -15.55
C LYS A 549 27.15 -10.67 -14.88
N GLU A 550 27.66 -11.89 -14.97
CA GLU A 550 27.15 -13.02 -14.22
C GLU A 550 27.32 -12.80 -12.71
N THR A 551 26.27 -13.09 -11.94
CA THR A 551 26.28 -13.00 -10.47
C THR A 551 26.76 -14.32 -9.89
N GLN A 552 27.95 -14.31 -9.27
CA GLN A 552 28.41 -15.46 -8.50
C GLN A 552 27.45 -15.74 -7.35
N HIS A 553 27.10 -17.01 -7.17
CA HIS A 553 26.17 -17.40 -6.13
C HIS A 553 26.47 -18.79 -5.55
N HIS A 554 26.11 -18.99 -4.29
CA HIS A 554 26.29 -20.23 -3.54
C HIS A 554 25.00 -20.61 -2.81
N VAL A 555 24.57 -21.86 -2.94
CA VAL A 555 23.43 -22.42 -2.19
C VAL A 555 23.95 -22.97 -0.87
N VAL A 556 23.25 -22.68 0.22
CA VAL A 556 23.61 -23.15 1.56
C VAL A 556 22.43 -23.89 2.17
N ASP A 557 22.66 -25.13 2.59
CA ASP A 557 21.74 -25.88 3.43
C ASP A 557 22.03 -25.59 4.93
N LEU A 558 21.13 -24.83 5.54
CA LEU A 558 21.21 -24.43 6.95
C LEU A 558 20.91 -25.57 7.93
N THR A 559 20.47 -26.73 7.43
CA THR A 559 20.25 -27.95 8.22
C THR A 559 21.45 -28.88 8.23
N ALA A 560 22.26 -28.85 7.17
CA ALA A 560 23.48 -29.65 7.03
C ALA A 560 24.74 -28.97 7.61
N SER A 561 24.62 -27.71 8.06
CA SER A 561 25.75 -26.88 8.53
C SER A 561 26.78 -26.55 7.44
N ASP A 562 26.34 -26.42 6.18
CA ASP A 562 27.16 -26.08 5.00
C ASP A 562 27.60 -24.61 4.95
N GLU A 563 27.55 -23.90 6.08
CA GLU A 563 27.80 -22.46 6.18
C GLU A 563 29.28 -22.09 6.03
N THR A 564 30.18 -23.04 6.29
CA THR A 564 31.63 -22.83 6.24
C THR A 564 32.11 -22.46 4.85
N ASP A 565 31.67 -23.17 3.82
CA ASP A 565 32.09 -22.93 2.44
C ASP A 565 31.59 -21.57 1.95
N ALA A 566 30.34 -21.22 2.25
CA ALA A 566 29.78 -19.90 1.91
C ALA A 566 30.46 -18.76 2.69
N THR A 567 30.88 -19.01 3.94
CA THR A 567 31.64 -18.04 4.73
C THR A 567 33.03 -17.81 4.12
N HIS A 568 33.74 -18.88 3.73
CA HIS A 568 35.03 -18.76 3.06
C HIS A 568 34.92 -18.06 1.70
N TRP A 569 33.89 -18.37 0.92
CA TRP A 569 33.63 -17.64 -0.33
C TRP A 569 33.40 -16.14 -0.07
N TRP A 570 32.63 -15.78 0.95
CA TRP A 570 32.44 -14.38 1.34
C TRP A 570 33.76 -13.70 1.77
N GLU A 571 34.62 -14.39 2.52
CA GLU A 571 35.95 -13.89 2.92
C GLU A 571 36.83 -13.65 1.68
N GLU A 572 36.84 -14.59 0.72
CA GLU A 572 37.60 -14.46 -0.52
C GLU A 572 37.09 -13.31 -1.40
N LEU A 573 35.77 -13.24 -1.59
CA LEU A 573 35.11 -12.19 -2.37
C LEU A 573 35.42 -10.80 -1.81
N THR A 574 35.25 -10.63 -0.50
CA THR A 574 35.50 -9.34 0.16
C THR A 574 36.99 -9.02 0.26
N GLY A 575 37.86 -10.03 0.42
CA GLY A 575 39.31 -9.88 0.39
C GLY A 575 39.85 -9.39 -0.96
N LYS A 576 39.21 -9.79 -2.07
CA LYS A 576 39.51 -9.28 -3.42
C LYS A 576 38.93 -7.87 -3.67
N GLY A 577 38.15 -7.34 -2.75
CA GLY A 577 37.56 -5.99 -2.83
C GLY A 577 36.12 -5.96 -3.32
N GLY A 578 35.40 -7.08 -3.34
CA GLY A 578 33.95 -7.07 -3.49
C GLY A 578 33.27 -6.42 -2.27
N GLU A 579 32.06 -5.90 -2.45
CA GLU A 579 31.32 -5.27 -1.35
C GLU A 579 30.92 -6.29 -0.27
N GLY A 580 30.55 -7.51 -0.69
CA GLY A 580 30.04 -8.56 0.17
C GLY A 580 29.01 -9.40 -0.55
N MET A 581 28.01 -9.90 0.18
CA MET A 581 26.96 -10.73 -0.38
C MET A 581 25.56 -10.27 0.06
N VAL A 582 24.56 -10.68 -0.71
CA VAL A 582 23.15 -10.66 -0.35
C VAL A 582 22.70 -12.10 -0.16
N VAL A 583 22.24 -12.43 1.04
CA VAL A 583 21.66 -13.75 1.34
C VAL A 583 20.15 -13.66 1.20
N LYS A 584 19.55 -14.59 0.47
CA LYS A 584 18.12 -14.69 0.23
C LYS A 584 17.64 -16.10 0.62
N PRO A 585 16.39 -16.31 1.03
CA PRO A 585 15.82 -17.66 1.06
C PRO A 585 15.95 -18.32 -0.33
N LEU A 586 15.87 -19.63 -0.46
CA LEU A 586 15.86 -20.25 -1.80
C LEU A 586 14.59 -19.83 -2.58
N ASP A 587 13.43 -20.00 -1.96
CA ASP A 587 12.15 -19.55 -2.51
C ASP A 587 12.07 -18.01 -2.45
N PHE A 588 11.59 -17.38 -3.52
CA PHE A 588 11.52 -15.91 -3.59
C PHE A 588 10.63 -15.29 -2.49
N ILE A 589 9.55 -16.00 -2.12
CA ILE A 589 8.67 -15.64 -1.01
C ILE A 589 8.77 -16.72 0.06
N ALA A 590 9.39 -16.39 1.19
CA ALA A 590 9.47 -17.30 2.34
C ALA A 590 8.62 -16.81 3.51
N THR A 591 7.87 -17.72 4.12
CA THR A 591 7.10 -17.46 5.35
C THR A 591 7.59 -18.33 6.49
N GLY A 592 7.70 -17.73 7.67
CA GLY A 592 8.06 -18.40 8.91
C GLY A 592 6.92 -18.34 9.92
N GLN A 593 7.18 -18.79 11.14
CA GLN A 593 6.17 -18.80 12.23
C GLN A 593 5.56 -17.43 12.55
N ARG A 594 6.25 -16.33 12.21
CA ARG A 594 5.83 -14.95 12.47
C ARG A 594 5.37 -14.21 11.21
N GLY A 595 5.10 -14.93 10.13
CA GLY A 595 4.71 -14.37 8.84
C GLY A 595 5.90 -14.22 7.88
N LEU A 596 5.85 -13.21 7.02
CA LEU A 596 6.83 -12.98 5.94
C LEU A 596 8.26 -12.80 6.49
N VAL A 597 9.20 -13.59 5.98
CA VAL A 597 10.64 -13.54 6.32
C VAL A 597 11.31 -12.41 5.51
N GLN A 598 12.49 -11.94 5.94
CA GLN A 598 13.26 -11.00 5.09
C GLN A 598 13.51 -11.62 3.71
N PRO A 599 13.12 -10.93 2.61
CA PRO A 599 13.35 -11.43 1.25
C PRO A 599 14.84 -11.44 0.90
N ALA A 600 15.62 -10.56 1.53
CA ALA A 600 17.05 -10.46 1.35
C ALA A 600 17.70 -9.81 2.57
N MET A 601 18.91 -10.24 2.89
CA MET A 601 19.76 -9.63 3.92
C MET A 601 21.17 -9.40 3.40
N LYS A 602 21.70 -8.19 3.59
CA LYS A 602 23.06 -7.86 3.16
C LYS A 602 24.08 -8.23 4.25
N CYS A 603 25.23 -8.76 3.84
CA CYS A 603 26.40 -8.99 4.67
C CYS A 603 27.64 -8.43 3.98
N ARG A 604 28.13 -7.30 4.46
CA ARG A 604 29.18 -6.51 3.78
C ARG A 604 30.56 -6.75 4.39
N GLY A 605 31.57 -6.75 3.54
CA GLY A 605 32.97 -6.89 3.93
C GLY A 605 33.48 -5.73 4.78
N ALA A 606 34.47 -5.99 5.63
CA ALA A 606 35.04 -5.00 6.54
C ALA A 606 35.59 -3.77 5.80
N GLU A 607 36.36 -3.97 4.73
CA GLU A 607 36.95 -2.86 3.98
C GLU A 607 35.89 -1.99 3.30
N TYR A 608 34.82 -2.59 2.78
CA TYR A 608 33.68 -1.84 2.25
C TYR A 608 33.00 -0.99 3.33
N LEU A 609 32.83 -1.53 4.54
CA LEU A 609 32.18 -0.81 5.64
C LEU A 609 32.92 0.46 6.06
N ARG A 610 34.21 0.65 5.71
CA ARG A 610 34.92 1.93 5.86
C ARG A 610 34.23 3.06 5.10
N ILE A 611 33.72 2.76 3.90
CA ILE A 611 33.00 3.72 3.06
C ILE A 611 31.73 4.20 3.77
N ILE A 612 31.09 3.31 4.54
CA ILE A 612 29.81 3.53 5.22
C ILE A 612 29.97 4.19 6.60
N TYR A 613 30.84 3.63 7.44
CA TYR A 613 31.00 3.98 8.84
C TYR A 613 32.19 4.92 9.11
N GLY A 614 32.99 5.21 8.08
CA GLY A 614 34.15 6.09 8.14
C GLY A 614 35.48 5.32 8.23
N PRO A 615 36.62 6.00 7.98
CA PRO A 615 37.94 5.36 7.90
C PRO A 615 38.31 4.62 9.19
N GLU A 616 38.00 5.22 10.33
CA GLU A 616 38.42 4.76 11.66
C GLU A 616 37.42 3.80 12.33
N TYR A 617 36.38 3.33 11.63
CA TYR A 617 35.27 2.59 12.26
C TYR A 617 35.72 1.29 12.95
N SER A 618 36.78 0.65 12.43
CA SER A 618 37.32 -0.62 12.91
C SER A 618 38.15 -0.47 14.19
N MET A 619 38.45 0.76 14.63
CA MET A 619 39.17 0.94 15.89
C MET A 619 38.35 0.42 17.09
N PRO A 620 38.97 -0.18 18.12
CA PRO A 620 38.27 -0.79 19.26
C PRO A 620 37.22 0.13 19.91
N ASP A 621 37.57 1.39 20.13
CA ASP A 621 36.68 2.42 20.72
C ASP A 621 35.49 2.79 19.83
N ASN A 622 35.61 2.56 18.52
CA ASN A 622 34.58 2.87 17.54
C ASN A 622 33.67 1.67 17.27
N ILE A 623 34.25 0.50 16.97
CA ILE A 623 33.50 -0.71 16.62
C ILE A 623 32.61 -1.16 17.78
N GLY A 624 33.10 -1.06 19.03
CA GLY A 624 32.31 -1.38 20.22
C GLY A 624 31.04 -0.53 20.36
N ARG A 625 31.13 0.77 20.04
CA ARG A 625 29.96 1.68 20.04
C ARG A 625 28.99 1.38 18.90
N LEU A 626 29.51 0.98 17.75
CA LEU A 626 28.71 0.68 16.55
C LEU A 626 27.94 -0.64 16.64
N ARG A 627 28.33 -1.57 17.54
CA ARG A 627 27.61 -2.83 17.78
C ARG A 627 26.20 -2.62 18.30
N ASN A 628 25.96 -1.54 19.04
CA ASN A 628 24.66 -1.16 19.61
C ASN A 628 23.76 -0.44 18.57
N ARG A 629 23.61 -0.99 17.36
CA ARG A 629 22.74 -0.43 16.31
C ARG A 629 21.40 -1.16 16.24
N GLY A 630 20.30 -0.41 16.12
CA GLY A 630 18.97 -0.98 15.93
C GLY A 630 18.67 -1.30 14.47
N VAL A 631 18.46 -2.58 14.13
CA VAL A 631 18.11 -3.04 12.77
C VAL A 631 16.62 -3.35 12.59
N SER A 632 15.84 -3.33 13.67
CA SER A 632 14.43 -3.74 13.69
C SER A 632 13.53 -2.85 12.81
N ALA A 633 13.67 -1.54 12.89
CA ALA A 633 12.92 -0.60 12.05
C ALA A 633 13.20 -0.87 10.55
N LYS A 634 14.47 -1.11 10.21
CA LYS A 634 14.90 -1.42 8.85
C LYS A 634 14.33 -2.73 8.32
N ARG A 635 14.35 -3.77 9.16
CA ARG A 635 13.72 -5.07 8.86
C ARG A 635 12.22 -4.93 8.60
N SER A 636 11.52 -4.15 9.42
CA SER A 636 10.08 -3.93 9.24
C SER A 636 9.78 -3.19 7.93
N LEU A 637 10.59 -2.18 7.61
CA LEU A 637 10.49 -1.38 6.39
C LEU A 637 10.70 -2.25 5.14
N ALA A 638 11.81 -3.02 5.09
CA ALA A 638 12.12 -3.93 3.99
C ALA A 638 10.97 -4.90 3.66
N VAL A 639 10.35 -5.49 4.69
CA VAL A 639 9.23 -6.43 4.50
C VAL A 639 7.95 -5.72 4.04
N ARG A 640 7.72 -4.46 4.44
CA ARG A 640 6.55 -3.68 3.95
C ARG A 640 6.75 -3.30 2.49
N GLU A 641 7.90 -2.73 2.17
CA GLU A 641 8.23 -2.33 0.80
C GLU A 641 8.26 -3.54 -0.15
N PHE A 642 8.77 -4.70 0.30
CA PHE A 642 8.76 -5.92 -0.51
C PHE A 642 7.34 -6.39 -0.81
N ALA A 643 6.46 -6.41 0.20
CA ALA A 643 5.05 -6.77 0.00
C ALA A 643 4.35 -5.80 -0.97
N LEU A 644 4.64 -4.50 -0.89
CA LEU A 644 4.12 -3.51 -1.84
C LEU A 644 4.67 -3.70 -3.25
N GLY A 645 5.98 -3.92 -3.40
CA GLY A 645 6.60 -4.15 -4.70
C GLY A 645 6.04 -5.39 -5.40
N VAL A 646 5.88 -6.50 -4.66
CA VAL A 646 5.25 -7.72 -5.17
C VAL A 646 3.79 -7.47 -5.53
N GLU A 647 3.03 -6.76 -4.68
CA GLU A 647 1.65 -6.42 -4.97
C GLU A 647 1.51 -5.59 -6.25
N GLY A 648 2.35 -4.56 -6.43
CA GLY A 648 2.34 -3.73 -7.64
C GLY A 648 2.59 -4.53 -8.91
N LEU A 649 3.54 -5.47 -8.88
CA LEU A 649 3.81 -6.37 -10.01
C LEU A 649 2.59 -7.25 -10.33
N HIS A 650 1.97 -7.89 -9.34
CA HIS A 650 0.80 -8.74 -9.55
C HIS A 650 -0.36 -7.95 -10.15
N ARG A 651 -0.70 -6.80 -9.57
CA ARG A 651 -1.77 -5.93 -10.09
C ARG A 651 -1.50 -5.49 -11.52
N PHE A 652 -0.25 -5.21 -11.86
CA PHE A 652 0.13 -4.85 -13.22
C PHE A 652 -0.06 -6.00 -14.20
N VAL A 653 0.37 -7.23 -13.86
CA VAL A 653 0.24 -8.39 -14.77
C VAL A 653 -1.19 -8.91 -14.87
N GLU A 654 -2.01 -8.69 -13.86
CA GLU A 654 -3.43 -9.06 -13.81
C GLU A 654 -4.34 -8.04 -14.52
N GLY A 655 -3.78 -6.91 -14.98
CA GLY A 655 -4.52 -5.89 -15.71
C GLY A 655 -5.39 -4.99 -14.84
N GLU A 656 -5.07 -4.83 -13.55
CA GLU A 656 -5.73 -3.81 -12.73
C GLU A 656 -5.44 -2.39 -13.27
N PRO A 657 -6.33 -1.42 -13.02
CA PRO A 657 -6.12 -0.02 -13.41
C PRO A 657 -4.80 0.55 -12.87
N LEU A 658 -4.18 1.47 -13.61
CA LEU A 658 -2.85 2.00 -13.28
C LEU A 658 -2.78 2.63 -11.88
N TYR A 659 -3.83 3.30 -11.42
CA TYR A 659 -3.85 3.89 -10.07
C TYR A 659 -3.69 2.81 -8.97
N ARG A 660 -4.16 1.57 -9.20
CA ARG A 660 -3.99 0.43 -8.29
C ARG A 660 -2.57 -0.13 -8.30
N VAL A 661 -1.88 -0.06 -9.42
CA VAL A 661 -0.44 -0.40 -9.48
C VAL A 661 0.36 0.69 -8.75
N HIS A 662 -0.03 1.94 -9.00
CA HIS A 662 0.66 3.10 -8.47
C HIS A 662 0.46 3.29 -6.98
N GLU A 663 -0.69 2.95 -6.38
CA GLU A 663 -0.83 3.00 -4.92
C GLU A 663 0.29 2.20 -4.23
N CYS A 664 0.73 1.09 -4.83
CA CYS A 664 1.82 0.27 -4.32
C CYS A 664 3.19 0.95 -4.51
N THR A 665 3.50 1.46 -5.71
CA THR A 665 4.80 2.09 -5.97
C THR A 665 4.95 3.42 -5.24
N PHE A 666 3.90 4.24 -5.16
CA PHE A 666 3.87 5.44 -4.33
C PHE A 666 4.03 5.11 -2.85
N ALA A 667 3.41 4.03 -2.36
CA ALA A 667 3.59 3.59 -0.99
C ALA A 667 5.04 3.18 -0.70
N VAL A 668 5.73 2.48 -1.60
CA VAL A 668 7.17 2.17 -1.45
C VAL A 668 7.97 3.47 -1.32
N LEU A 669 7.76 4.42 -2.22
CA LEU A 669 8.47 5.70 -2.20
C LEU A 669 8.19 6.52 -0.93
N ALA A 670 6.95 6.48 -0.44
CA ALA A 670 6.56 7.14 0.79
C ALA A 670 7.24 6.50 2.01
N LEU A 671 7.27 5.17 2.07
CA LEU A 671 7.94 4.44 3.15
C LEU A 671 9.46 4.73 3.19
N GLU A 672 10.08 4.96 2.04
CA GLU A 672 11.49 5.34 1.94
C GLU A 672 11.82 6.72 2.56
N SER A 673 10.81 7.57 2.76
CA SER A 673 10.97 8.84 3.47
C SER A 673 10.92 8.71 5.00
N GLU A 674 10.58 7.53 5.54
CA GLU A 674 10.61 7.29 6.99
C GLU A 674 12.05 7.42 7.54
N PRO A 675 12.26 8.13 8.66
CA PRO A 675 13.60 8.34 9.20
C PRO A 675 14.19 7.04 9.75
N VAL A 676 15.21 6.50 9.07
CA VAL A 676 15.99 5.33 9.49
C VAL A 676 17.49 5.65 9.42
N ASP A 677 18.31 4.99 10.24
CA ASP A 677 19.77 5.19 10.24
C ASP A 677 20.35 4.99 8.82
N PRO A 678 20.97 6.03 8.23
CA PRO A 678 21.43 6.00 6.86
C PRO A 678 22.63 5.05 6.64
N ARG A 679 23.20 4.45 7.70
CA ARG A 679 24.34 3.51 7.64
C ARG A 679 23.90 2.05 7.51
N VAL A 680 22.66 1.74 7.93
CA VAL A 680 21.99 0.47 7.57
C VAL A 680 21.30 0.57 6.20
N MET A 681 21.12 1.79 5.71
CA MET A 681 20.86 2.15 4.31
C MET A 681 22.16 2.33 3.50
N ARG A 682 22.07 2.18 2.17
CA ARG A 682 22.82 2.89 1.10
C ARG A 682 22.50 2.18 -0.23
N GLU A 683 22.37 2.84 -1.39
CA GLU A 683 23.02 4.06 -1.93
C GLU A 683 22.03 5.16 -2.41
N GLY A 684 22.50 6.41 -2.54
CA GLY A 684 21.88 7.40 -3.46
C GLY A 684 21.36 8.73 -2.88
N VAL A 685 20.85 8.79 -1.64
CA VAL A 685 20.17 10.02 -1.17
C VAL A 685 20.80 10.55 0.12
N ARG A 686 21.83 11.39 -0.03
CA ARG A 686 21.97 12.54 0.88
C ARG A 686 21.31 13.71 0.16
N THR A 687 20.01 13.92 0.38
CA THR A 687 19.43 15.23 0.09
C THR A 687 20.10 16.23 1.01
N ALA A 688 20.79 17.21 0.43
CA ALA A 688 21.21 18.41 1.14
C ALA A 688 19.93 19.16 1.56
N GLY A 689 19.40 18.87 2.75
CA GLY A 689 18.16 19.51 3.22
C GLY A 689 17.78 19.23 4.68
N ALA A 690 18.17 18.09 5.26
CA ALA A 690 17.70 17.71 6.59
C ALA A 690 18.53 18.25 7.78
N THR A 691 19.61 19.02 7.55
CA THR A 691 20.51 19.45 8.64
C THR A 691 20.18 20.83 9.26
N THR A 692 19.15 21.53 8.79
CA THR A 692 18.93 22.94 9.22
C THR A 692 17.74 23.16 10.17
N ILE A 693 16.83 22.19 10.36
CA ILE A 693 15.61 22.41 11.17
C ILE A 693 15.63 21.63 12.51
N SER A 694 16.79 21.55 13.18
CA SER A 694 16.84 21.03 14.56
C SER A 694 17.68 21.88 15.52
N ARG A 695 18.10 23.08 15.12
CA ARG A 695 18.84 24.02 15.98
C ARG A 695 18.27 25.43 15.95
N ILE A 696 16.98 25.57 16.24
CA ILE A 696 16.44 26.80 16.84
C ILE A 696 15.48 26.40 17.96
N LYS A 697 16.04 25.97 19.10
CA LYS A 697 15.33 26.09 20.38
C LYS A 697 15.67 27.46 20.94
N HIS A 698 14.66 28.31 21.06
CA HIS A 698 14.72 29.60 21.73
C HIS A 698 15.29 29.45 23.15
N SER A 699 16.50 29.96 23.37
CA SER A 699 16.96 30.41 24.69
C SER A 699 16.61 31.89 24.83
N ALA A 700 15.40 32.18 25.28
CA ALA A 700 15.05 33.52 25.76
C ALA A 700 15.37 33.60 27.27
N PRO A 701 16.22 34.55 27.72
CA PRO A 701 16.47 34.74 29.14
C PRO A 701 15.29 35.47 29.79
N GLY A 702 14.77 34.90 30.87
CA GLY A 702 13.66 35.46 31.63
C GLY A 702 13.93 36.88 32.12
N ARG A 703 13.00 37.80 31.82
CA ARG A 703 12.85 39.07 32.51
C ARG A 703 11.59 39.01 33.35
N ASN A 704 11.76 39.10 34.67
CA ASN A 704 10.69 39.33 35.64
C ASN A 704 9.96 40.66 35.34
N PRO A 705 8.63 40.72 35.45
CA PRO A 705 7.93 42.00 35.53
C PRO A 705 7.97 42.54 36.96
N PRO A 706 8.15 43.86 37.18
CA PRO A 706 7.96 44.45 38.49
C PRO A 706 6.46 44.61 38.78
N ARG A 707 6.08 44.36 40.03
CA ARG A 707 4.78 44.71 40.60
C ARG A 707 4.71 46.20 40.94
N ARG A 708 3.46 46.71 40.94
CA ARG A 708 2.95 48.01 41.43
C ARG A 708 3.20 49.16 40.45
N SER A 709 2.24 50.04 40.17
CA SER A 709 1.08 50.53 40.95
C SER A 709 -0.18 50.67 40.10
#